data_AF-A0A8H6Y5T7-F1
#
_entry.id   AF-A0A8H6Y5T7-F1
#
_cell.length_a   1.000
_cell.length_b   1.000
_cell.length_c   1.000
_cell.angle_alpha   90.00
_cell.angle_beta   90.00
_cell.angle_gamma   90.00
#
_symmetry.space_group_name_H-M   'P 1'
#
loop_
_entity.id
_entity.type
_entity.pdbx_description
1 polymer ?
#
loop_
_entity_poly.entity_id
_entity_poly.type
_entity_poly.pdbx_seq_one_letter_code
_entity_poly.pdbx_strand_id
1 'polypeptide(L)'
;MATFNLRKRLEQLEMQIAENKRLLRQLEQNRTAVERELHATAVFPVATLPNEVTAEIFNHWTPHFDVHKIQGYSRSAPSIALAAVCRAWRNLALATPSLWSTLHFRFDIIPRQVVSKPDVIEDFIHRWLARAGQLFHRAAFGLLSAAYSRRVRYLELNIGPDGDIRELGLDLLSFPLLEHATLCCEHAPDPEADLPRNVFGYAPRLHDLCLRFPGVTPTFTLPWLQLTKFDGELRDLELFTLAPNLTQATCRGYDIESSVPVTHHNLISLTAGSGIIQHLTLPSLQYLYISHSDSLELFLKRSSPPLVSLSVRGDEDSFREWYPCIPFIGRTLRTLEIAHVPVAVMSSICHLHTPFHGTPNLQNLSFKAVDGGVDLPFVVRFLYSQLKQLRTFRLVWASSPFMDNETADVINDPENETIDTVSGHLSWLSSRGMVIYLGTGTKNYATMDNVPKNVLPREERKIAATKLERRAREKLAKKEKKRIKAEKRAAGELDSDDEPPKPKKRRVGPPFGGRVVVDLGFDEKMTEKEVQSLCSQLGYTYSANRQAGNPFALIFTSLNGKSLDRLESLGEASYKRWTNTEWWLEGYERLWEEDPAVKQSVVYLTADSDEELTELKPDETYVIGGICDHNRLKNECLNKAQASGIRTARLPIGSYLSELRTRKVLTVNQAFEILVHWVDTRDWESAFHAVIPKRKFEESSKSKEKEKEKSAEQVDSSKVVVSVEELEDQAAAS
;
A
#
# COMPACT_ATOMS: atom_id res chain seq x y z
N MET A 1 75.49 32.54 -0.11
CA MET A 1 74.48 32.29 -1.17
C MET A 1 73.31 31.42 -0.73
N ALA A 2 73.54 30.29 -0.03
CA ALA A 2 72.46 29.39 0.41
C ALA A 2 71.38 30.07 1.29
N THR A 3 71.80 30.90 2.26
CA THR A 3 70.91 31.64 3.15
C THR A 3 70.05 32.69 2.45
N PHE A 4 70.59 33.32 1.40
CA PHE A 4 69.85 34.29 0.57
C PHE A 4 68.74 33.62 -0.24
N ASN A 5 69.03 32.46 -0.86
CA ASN A 5 68.04 31.69 -1.61
C ASN A 5 66.93 31.13 -0.70
N LEU A 6 67.26 30.72 0.52
CA LEU A 6 66.27 30.27 1.51
C LEU A 6 65.36 31.42 1.96
N ARG A 7 65.90 32.61 2.22
CA ARG A 7 65.09 33.79 2.57
C ARG A 7 64.14 34.19 1.44
N LYS A 8 64.62 34.21 0.20
CA LYS A 8 63.77 34.51 -0.98
C LYS A 8 62.65 33.48 -1.16
N ARG A 9 62.93 32.19 -0.87
CA ARG A 9 61.92 31.14 -0.96
C ARG A 9 60.92 31.18 0.20
N LEU A 10 61.36 31.57 1.40
CA LEU A 10 60.47 31.84 2.53
C LEU A 10 59.50 32.98 2.21
N GLU A 11 60.02 34.07 1.65
CA GLU A 11 59.24 35.25 1.25
C GLU A 11 58.21 34.91 0.15
N GLN A 12 58.57 34.04 -0.80
CA GLN A 12 57.64 33.49 -1.79
C GLN A 12 56.54 32.62 -1.16
N LEU A 13 56.88 31.76 -0.20
CA LEU A 13 55.91 30.93 0.50
C LEU A 13 54.97 31.78 1.38
N GLU A 14 55.48 32.82 2.03
CA GLU A 14 54.67 33.75 2.82
C GLU A 14 53.68 34.51 1.95
N MET A 15 54.09 34.96 0.76
CA MET A 15 53.18 35.56 -0.22
C MET A 15 52.10 34.57 -0.67
N GLN A 16 52.46 33.32 -0.98
CA GLN A 16 51.49 32.28 -1.36
C GLN A 16 50.51 31.96 -0.23
N ILE A 17 50.97 31.92 1.02
CA ILE A 17 50.10 31.73 2.19
C ILE A 17 49.14 32.91 2.34
N ALA A 18 49.61 34.15 2.16
CA ALA A 18 48.76 35.33 2.24
C ALA A 18 47.69 35.33 1.14
N GLU A 19 48.04 34.94 -0.08
CA GLU A 19 47.12 34.81 -1.22
C GLU A 19 46.08 33.71 -0.97
N ASN A 20 46.51 32.51 -0.53
CA ASN A 20 45.60 31.41 -0.18
C ASN A 20 44.65 31.77 0.97
N LYS A 21 45.12 32.52 1.98
CA LYS A 21 44.25 33.03 3.06
C LYS A 21 43.23 34.05 2.55
N ARG A 22 43.53 34.76 1.48
CA ARG A 22 42.60 35.70 0.84
C ARG A 22 41.56 34.94 0.02
N LEU A 23 41.99 33.95 -0.75
CA LEU A 23 41.12 33.05 -1.49
C LEU A 23 40.18 32.27 -0.57
N LEU A 24 40.68 31.77 0.56
CA LEU A 24 39.88 31.06 1.55
C LEU A 24 38.77 31.96 2.11
N ARG A 25 39.10 33.18 2.53
CA ARG A 25 38.11 34.16 3.00
C ARG A 25 37.06 34.47 1.93
N GLN A 26 37.47 34.56 0.67
CA GLN A 26 36.56 34.82 -0.45
C GLN A 26 35.63 33.63 -0.70
N LEU A 27 36.15 32.40 -0.62
CA LEU A 27 35.34 31.18 -0.71
C LEU A 27 34.39 31.03 0.47
N GLU A 28 34.80 31.40 1.69
CA GLU A 28 33.94 31.41 2.88
C GLU A 28 32.80 32.43 2.76
N GLN A 29 33.09 33.62 2.24
CA GLN A 29 32.08 34.65 1.94
C GLN A 29 31.11 34.18 0.85
N ASN A 30 31.63 33.58 -0.23
CA ASN A 30 30.79 33.00 -1.28
C ASN A 30 29.94 31.85 -0.74
N ARG A 31 30.49 30.97 0.11
CA ARG A 31 29.75 29.90 0.76
C ARG A 31 28.60 30.45 1.60
N THR A 32 28.86 31.48 2.41
CA THR A 32 27.80 32.10 3.24
C THR A 32 26.77 32.83 2.40
N ALA A 33 27.16 33.45 1.28
CA ALA A 33 26.22 34.08 0.35
C ALA A 33 25.31 33.03 -0.31
N VAL A 34 25.88 31.93 -0.81
CA VAL A 34 25.14 30.80 -1.40
C VAL A 34 24.28 30.11 -0.35
N GLU A 35 24.74 29.96 0.89
CA GLU A 35 23.92 29.43 2.00
C GLU A 35 22.71 30.32 2.27
N ARG A 36 22.87 31.65 2.28
CA ARG A 36 21.74 32.59 2.44
C ARG A 36 20.78 32.54 1.26
N GLU A 37 21.29 32.49 0.04
CA GLU A 37 20.48 32.38 -1.17
C GLU A 37 19.72 31.04 -1.22
N LEU A 38 20.39 29.95 -0.81
CA LEU A 38 19.76 28.64 -0.64
C LEU A 38 18.68 28.68 0.45
N HIS A 39 18.92 29.32 1.61
CA HIS A 39 17.90 29.48 2.64
C HIS A 39 16.71 30.35 2.20
N ALA A 40 16.95 31.35 1.36
CA ALA A 40 15.90 32.20 0.78
C ALA A 40 15.09 31.49 -0.31
N THR A 41 15.73 30.57 -1.06
CA THR A 41 15.12 29.91 -2.23
C THR A 41 14.54 28.53 -1.88
N ALA A 42 15.19 27.79 -0.99
CA ALA A 42 14.83 26.45 -0.58
C ALA A 42 13.86 26.52 0.61
N VAL A 43 12.58 26.74 0.31
CA VAL A 43 11.51 26.49 1.27
C VAL A 43 11.36 24.97 1.43
N PHE A 44 12.25 24.35 2.20
CA PHE A 44 12.04 23.00 2.76
C PHE A 44 11.43 23.18 4.16
N PRO A 45 10.10 23.02 4.34
CA PRO A 45 9.46 23.27 5.63
C PRO A 45 10.11 22.43 6.73
N VAL A 46 10.39 21.15 6.48
CA VAL A 46 10.95 20.25 7.51
C VAL A 46 12.35 20.63 7.99
N ALA A 47 13.20 21.26 7.16
CA ALA A 47 14.53 21.66 7.60
C ALA A 47 14.54 22.97 8.41
N THR A 48 13.41 23.68 8.46
CA THR A 48 13.23 24.94 9.20
C THR A 48 12.34 24.80 10.43
N LEU A 49 11.70 23.62 10.60
CA LEU A 49 10.91 23.30 11.78
C LEU A 49 11.83 22.97 12.97
N PRO A 50 11.43 23.30 14.21
CA PRO A 50 12.10 22.80 15.40
C PRO A 50 12.21 21.27 15.39
N ASN A 51 13.27 20.75 16.01
CA ASN A 51 13.53 19.32 16.06
C ASN A 51 12.36 18.55 16.68
N GLU A 52 11.71 19.14 17.68
CA GLU A 52 10.56 18.57 18.39
C GLU A 52 9.36 18.40 17.44
N VAL A 53 9.07 19.43 16.63
CA VAL A 53 7.97 19.41 15.66
C VAL A 53 8.28 18.40 14.56
N THR A 54 9.52 18.35 14.09
CA THR A 54 9.94 17.39 13.07
C THR A 54 9.89 15.94 13.59
N ALA A 55 10.25 15.71 14.86
CA ALA A 55 10.13 14.41 15.51
C ALA A 55 8.67 13.97 15.66
N GLU A 56 7.75 14.88 16.00
CA GLU A 56 6.31 14.58 16.03
C GLU A 56 5.76 14.28 14.63
N ILE A 57 6.20 15.01 13.61
CA ILE A 57 5.85 14.69 12.22
C ILE A 57 6.32 13.27 11.86
N PHE A 58 7.52 12.88 12.27
CA PHE A 58 8.02 11.52 12.06
C PHE A 58 7.11 10.49 12.76
N ASN A 59 6.77 10.70 14.03
CA ASN A 59 5.88 9.81 14.79
C ASN A 59 4.48 9.67 14.18
N HIS A 60 3.93 10.74 13.59
CA HIS A 60 2.64 10.67 12.92
C HIS A 60 2.71 10.00 11.55
N TRP A 61 3.84 10.08 10.87
CA TRP A 61 4.01 9.50 9.55
C TRP A 61 4.30 8.00 9.60
N THR A 62 5.10 7.53 10.57
CA THR A 62 5.54 6.12 10.64
C THR A 62 4.40 5.09 10.66
N PRO A 63 3.24 5.29 11.34
CA PRO A 63 2.14 4.32 11.32
C PRO A 63 1.39 4.25 9.99
N HIS A 64 1.48 5.31 9.18
CA HIS A 64 0.88 5.38 7.84
C HIS A 64 1.83 4.89 6.74
N PHE A 65 3.04 4.49 7.12
CA PHE A 65 4.02 3.97 6.17
C PHE A 65 3.59 2.58 5.69
N ASP A 66 3.12 2.54 4.45
CA ASP A 66 2.74 1.29 3.79
C ASP A 66 3.99 0.59 3.26
N VAL A 67 4.49 -0.38 4.03
CA VAL A 67 5.63 -1.23 3.68
C VAL A 67 5.44 -1.94 2.33
N HIS A 68 4.20 -2.06 1.85
CA HIS A 68 3.86 -2.72 0.57
C HIS A 68 3.86 -1.77 -0.64
N LYS A 69 4.02 -0.44 -0.47
CA LYS A 69 3.97 0.53 -1.58
C LYS A 69 5.31 0.85 -2.24
N ILE A 70 6.45 0.43 -1.67
CA ILE A 70 7.78 0.71 -2.24
C ILE A 70 8.35 -0.58 -2.83
N GLN A 71 8.32 -0.71 -4.16
CA GLN A 71 9.12 -1.70 -4.86
C GLN A 71 10.55 -1.20 -5.02
N GLY A 72 11.54 -2.03 -4.71
CA GLY A 72 12.95 -1.81 -5.09
C GLY A 72 13.91 -1.40 -3.98
N TYR A 73 13.46 -1.26 -2.74
CA TYR A 73 14.35 -1.15 -1.59
C TYR A 73 13.94 -2.20 -0.57
N SER A 74 14.94 -2.89 0.00
CA SER A 74 14.87 -3.54 1.30
C SER A 74 13.68 -3.04 2.11
N ARG A 75 12.77 -3.92 2.51
CA ARG A 75 11.65 -3.68 3.43
C ARG A 75 12.15 -3.20 4.79
N SER A 76 12.72 -1.99 4.85
CA SER A 76 13.30 -1.41 6.04
C SER A 76 12.24 -0.62 6.78
N ALA A 77 12.30 -0.70 8.11
CA ALA A 77 11.39 -0.02 9.01
C ALA A 77 11.23 1.48 8.65
N PRO A 78 10.05 2.08 8.84
CA PRO A 78 9.79 3.50 8.54
C PRO A 78 10.85 4.45 9.14
N SER A 79 11.31 4.14 10.35
CA SER A 79 12.32 4.90 11.11
C SER A 79 13.70 4.88 10.46
N ILE A 80 14.02 3.78 9.79
CA ILE A 80 15.24 3.63 9.00
C ILE A 80 15.15 4.45 7.71
N ALA A 81 14.00 4.45 7.06
CA ALA A 81 13.78 5.27 5.87
C ALA A 81 13.96 6.76 6.19
N LEU A 82 13.46 7.23 7.34
CA LEU A 82 13.69 8.59 7.84
C LEU A 82 15.18 8.86 8.08
N ALA A 83 15.90 7.90 8.66
CA ALA A 83 17.34 8.02 8.92
C ALA A 83 18.22 7.99 7.65
N ALA A 84 17.68 7.54 6.51
CA ALA A 84 18.38 7.45 5.24
C ALA A 84 18.33 8.75 4.40
N VAL A 85 17.42 9.68 4.70
CA VAL A 85 17.16 10.87 3.86
C VAL A 85 18.34 11.84 3.80
N CYS A 86 18.79 12.35 4.95
CA CYS A 86 19.92 13.27 5.04
C CYS A 86 20.55 13.22 6.44
N ARG A 87 21.70 13.89 6.63
CA ARG A 87 22.40 13.90 7.92
C ARG A 87 21.55 14.47 9.07
N ALA A 88 20.77 15.53 8.82
CA ALA A 88 19.92 16.15 9.83
C ALA A 88 18.78 15.22 10.27
N TRP A 89 18.05 14.64 9.31
CA TRP A 89 16.97 13.69 9.58
C TRP A 89 17.48 12.42 10.27
N ARG A 90 18.68 11.96 9.90
CA ARG A 90 19.35 10.86 10.58
C ARG A 90 19.59 11.13 12.05
N ASN A 91 20.22 12.26 12.35
CA ASN A 91 20.50 12.63 13.74
C ASN A 91 19.21 12.73 14.55
N LEU A 92 18.18 13.36 13.97
CA LEU A 92 16.90 13.51 14.66
C LEU A 92 16.14 12.18 14.83
N ALA A 93 16.07 11.36 13.79
CA ALA A 93 15.42 10.05 13.84
C ALA A 93 16.11 9.15 14.88
N LEU A 94 17.44 9.13 14.91
CA LEU A 94 18.23 8.37 15.89
C LEU A 94 18.09 8.92 17.32
N ALA A 95 17.89 10.23 17.47
CA ALA A 95 17.67 10.89 18.76
C ALA A 95 16.23 10.73 19.29
N THR A 96 15.27 10.37 18.44
CA THR A 96 13.83 10.28 18.78
C THR A 96 13.46 8.84 19.19
N PRO A 97 13.36 8.51 20.49
CA PRO A 97 13.24 7.12 20.94
C PRO A 97 11.93 6.44 20.53
N SER A 98 10.84 7.21 20.43
CA SER A 98 9.51 6.72 20.06
C SER A 98 9.47 6.10 18.66
N LEU A 99 10.34 6.54 17.75
CA LEU A 99 10.43 5.96 16.40
C LEU A 99 10.99 4.54 16.42
N TRP A 100 11.69 4.13 17.49
CA TRP A 100 12.34 2.84 17.60
C TRP A 100 11.65 1.89 18.58
N SER A 101 10.42 2.22 19.02
CA SER A 101 9.60 1.30 19.83
C SER A 101 9.11 0.10 19.03
N THR A 102 9.07 0.21 17.70
CA THR A 102 8.65 -0.85 16.78
C THR A 102 9.75 -1.09 15.76
N LEU A 103 10.25 -2.32 15.69
CA LEU A 103 11.25 -2.75 14.73
C LEU A 103 10.66 -3.81 13.81
N HIS A 104 10.61 -3.50 12.51
CA HIS A 104 10.23 -4.44 11.46
C HIS A 104 11.40 -4.67 10.51
N PHE A 105 11.83 -5.93 10.39
CA PHE A 105 12.85 -6.33 9.43
C PHE A 105 12.37 -7.50 8.59
N ARG A 106 12.69 -7.44 7.29
CA ARG A 106 12.65 -8.62 6.43
C ARG A 106 14.01 -8.86 5.78
N PHE A 107 14.49 -10.10 5.89
CA PHE A 107 15.79 -10.54 5.41
C PHE A 107 15.60 -11.46 4.20
N ASP A 108 15.60 -10.90 2.98
CA ASP A 108 15.25 -11.69 1.80
C ASP A 108 16.45 -12.33 1.07
N ILE A 109 17.71 -11.88 1.23
CA ILE A 109 18.97 -12.53 0.75
C ILE A 109 20.18 -11.78 1.35
N ILE A 110 21.27 -12.49 1.71
CA ILE A 110 22.60 -11.88 1.91
C ILE A 110 23.65 -12.62 1.07
N PRO A 111 24.56 -11.93 0.34
CA PRO A 111 25.75 -12.55 -0.23
C PRO A 111 26.67 -13.07 0.89
N ARG A 112 27.06 -14.35 0.84
CA ARG A 112 27.83 -15.13 1.84
C ARG A 112 29.21 -14.59 2.27
N GLN A 113 29.58 -13.34 2.00
CA GLN A 113 30.93 -12.81 2.25
C GLN A 113 30.99 -11.62 3.22
N VAL A 114 30.33 -11.66 4.38
CA VAL A 114 30.65 -10.73 5.49
C VAL A 114 30.34 -11.38 6.83
N VAL A 115 31.15 -12.37 7.25
CA VAL A 115 31.22 -12.79 8.67
C VAL A 115 32.63 -13.27 8.95
N SER A 116 33.50 -12.37 9.41
CA SER A 116 34.59 -12.72 10.35
C SER A 116 35.22 -11.44 10.94
N LYS A 117 35.19 -11.33 12.28
CA LYS A 117 35.84 -10.36 13.19
C LYS A 117 34.97 -9.22 13.77
N PRO A 118 34.77 -9.19 15.11
CA PRO A 118 34.06 -8.12 15.84
C PRO A 118 34.67 -6.72 15.70
N ASP A 119 35.99 -6.61 15.55
CA ASP A 119 36.72 -5.33 15.53
C ASP A 119 36.52 -4.53 14.24
N VAL A 120 35.87 -5.10 13.22
CA VAL A 120 35.60 -4.47 11.92
C VAL A 120 34.26 -3.74 11.92
N ILE A 121 33.41 -3.95 12.94
CA ILE A 121 32.08 -3.34 13.01
C ILE A 121 32.21 -1.81 13.16
N GLU A 122 33.16 -1.31 13.95
CA GLU A 122 33.35 0.13 14.18
C GLU A 122 33.83 0.87 12.91
N ASP A 123 34.72 0.23 12.14
CA ASP A 123 35.25 0.80 10.89
C ASP A 123 34.26 0.66 9.72
N PHE A 124 33.32 -0.28 9.80
CA PHE A 124 32.17 -0.42 8.89
C PHE A 124 31.07 0.60 9.23
N ILE A 125 30.83 0.92 10.51
CA ILE A 125 29.91 2.00 10.97
C ILE A 125 30.30 3.35 10.36
N HIS A 126 31.59 3.69 10.39
CA HIS A 126 32.08 4.96 9.85
C HIS A 126 32.00 5.02 8.31
N ARG A 127 32.22 3.90 7.62
CA ARG A 127 32.08 3.80 6.15
C ARG A 127 30.62 3.75 5.68
N TRP A 128 29.73 3.19 6.48
CA TRP A 128 28.29 3.08 6.20
C TRP A 128 27.58 4.45 6.27
N LEU A 129 27.99 5.33 7.20
CA LEU A 129 27.55 6.73 7.24
C LEU A 129 28.00 7.55 6.01
N ALA A 130 29.07 7.12 5.33
CA ALA A 130 29.67 7.83 4.20
C ALA A 130 29.10 7.44 2.82
N ARG A 131 28.33 6.34 2.69
CA ARG A 131 27.96 5.77 1.37
C ARG A 131 26.53 5.31 1.18
N ALA A 132 25.62 5.43 2.16
CA ALA A 132 24.31 4.74 2.21
C ALA A 132 23.50 4.78 0.89
N GLY A 133 23.82 3.79 0.06
CA GLY A 133 23.20 3.32 -1.16
C GLY A 133 23.49 1.82 -1.23
N GLN A 134 22.42 1.04 -1.41
CA GLN A 134 22.35 -0.38 -1.78
C GLN A 134 22.78 -1.53 -0.85
N LEU A 135 23.30 -1.35 0.38
CA LEU A 135 23.61 -2.50 1.26
C LEU A 135 23.09 -2.31 2.69
N PHE A 136 21.84 -2.73 2.97
CA PHE A 136 21.13 -2.41 4.22
C PHE A 136 20.59 -3.64 4.99
N HIS A 137 21.33 -4.75 5.09
CA HIS A 137 20.75 -5.94 5.74
C HIS A 137 21.50 -6.48 6.97
N ARG A 138 22.79 -6.83 6.92
CA ARG A 138 23.46 -7.45 8.09
C ARG A 138 23.91 -6.48 9.18
N ALA A 139 24.80 -5.54 8.85
CA ALA A 139 25.40 -4.64 9.84
C ALA A 139 24.36 -3.69 10.46
N ALA A 140 23.37 -3.26 9.68
CA ALA A 140 22.32 -2.35 10.14
C ALA A 140 21.44 -2.99 11.24
N PHE A 141 21.11 -4.29 11.13
CA PHE A 141 20.36 -4.98 12.18
C PHE A 141 21.18 -5.08 13.47
N GLY A 142 22.41 -5.61 13.41
CA GLY A 142 23.26 -5.72 14.60
C GLY A 142 23.47 -4.38 15.32
N LEU A 143 23.68 -3.30 14.56
CA LEU A 143 23.91 -1.96 15.09
C LEU A 143 22.64 -1.30 15.66
N LEU A 144 21.53 -1.34 14.92
CA LEU A 144 20.26 -0.74 15.37
C LEU A 144 19.68 -1.53 16.54
N SER A 145 19.76 -2.85 16.49
CA SER A 145 19.27 -3.69 17.57
C SER A 145 20.16 -3.58 18.80
N ALA A 146 21.49 -3.49 18.68
CA ALA A 146 22.35 -3.21 19.84
C ALA A 146 22.08 -1.82 20.46
N ALA A 147 21.92 -0.78 19.63
CA ALA A 147 21.71 0.59 20.10
C ALA A 147 20.31 0.82 20.69
N TYR A 148 19.29 0.10 20.20
CA TYR A 148 17.89 0.41 20.52
C TYR A 148 17.07 -0.75 21.10
N SER A 149 17.58 -1.99 21.16
CA SER A 149 16.87 -3.17 21.72
C SER A 149 16.23 -2.89 23.09
N ARG A 150 16.90 -2.10 23.93
CA ARG A 150 16.38 -1.69 25.24
C ARG A 150 15.12 -0.83 25.23
N ARG A 151 14.72 -0.31 24.07
CA ARG A 151 13.57 0.58 23.86
C ARG A 151 12.46 -0.08 23.04
N VAL A 152 12.74 -1.24 22.45
CA VAL A 152 11.80 -1.96 21.58
C VAL A 152 10.68 -2.55 22.42
N ARG A 153 9.44 -2.28 22.02
CA ARG A 153 8.22 -2.90 22.55
C ARG A 153 7.61 -3.89 21.56
N TYR A 154 7.77 -3.64 20.27
CA TYR A 154 7.26 -4.49 19.18
C TYR A 154 8.42 -4.90 18.27
N LEU A 155 8.67 -6.20 18.15
CA LEU A 155 9.69 -6.76 17.28
C LEU A 155 9.04 -7.70 16.26
N GLU A 156 9.23 -7.44 14.98
CA GLU A 156 8.81 -8.34 13.90
C GLU A 156 9.99 -8.60 12.95
N LEU A 157 10.45 -9.85 12.92
CA LEU A 157 11.52 -10.33 12.06
C LEU A 157 10.97 -11.40 11.12
N ASN A 158 11.08 -11.14 9.82
CA ASN A 158 10.73 -12.07 8.78
C ASN A 158 12.01 -12.49 8.04
N ILE A 159 12.33 -13.77 8.09
CA ILE A 159 13.53 -14.36 7.52
C ILE A 159 13.10 -15.08 6.24
N GLY A 160 13.58 -14.57 5.11
CA GLY A 160 13.30 -15.13 3.79
C GLY A 160 14.04 -16.46 3.55
N PRO A 161 13.94 -17.02 2.33
CA PRO A 161 14.41 -18.36 2.00
C PRO A 161 15.88 -18.64 2.29
N ASP A 162 16.72 -17.63 2.05
CA ASP A 162 18.17 -17.71 2.16
C ASP A 162 18.71 -17.04 3.44
N GLY A 163 17.82 -16.62 4.35
CA GLY A 163 18.20 -15.95 5.59
C GLY A 163 18.50 -16.93 6.73
N ASP A 164 19.50 -16.61 7.56
CA ASP A 164 19.86 -17.40 8.74
C ASP A 164 19.68 -16.57 10.02
N ILE A 165 18.82 -17.03 10.93
CA ILE A 165 18.52 -16.37 12.21
C ILE A 165 19.75 -16.26 13.11
N ARG A 166 20.72 -17.19 13.00
CA ARG A 166 21.95 -17.18 13.81
C ARG A 166 22.80 -15.95 13.53
N GLU A 167 22.74 -15.44 12.30
CA GLU A 167 23.51 -14.26 11.90
C GLU A 167 22.95 -12.95 12.46
N LEU A 168 21.75 -12.97 13.05
CA LEU A 168 21.13 -11.79 13.63
C LEU A 168 21.70 -11.44 15.01
N GLY A 169 22.42 -12.36 15.67
CA GLY A 169 23.02 -12.13 16.99
C GLY A 169 21.99 -11.73 18.06
N LEU A 170 20.77 -12.27 17.97
CA LEU A 170 19.65 -11.91 18.85
C LEU A 170 19.91 -12.25 20.33
N ASP A 171 20.71 -13.27 20.57
CA ASP A 171 21.23 -13.71 21.86
C ASP A 171 22.19 -12.71 22.52
N LEU A 172 22.79 -11.81 21.73
CA LEU A 172 23.66 -10.74 22.22
C LEU A 172 22.87 -9.48 22.63
N LEU A 173 21.56 -9.47 22.45
CA LEU A 173 20.69 -8.32 22.65
C LEU A 173 19.86 -8.44 23.92
N SER A 174 19.45 -7.28 24.47
CA SER A 174 18.61 -7.23 25.68
C SER A 174 17.34 -6.44 25.40
N PHE A 175 16.20 -7.05 25.70
CA PHE A 175 14.86 -6.57 25.34
C PHE A 175 13.96 -6.30 26.57
N PRO A 176 14.38 -5.46 27.55
CA PRO A 176 13.68 -5.22 28.81
C PRO A 176 12.24 -4.68 28.68
N LEU A 177 11.94 -3.99 27.57
CA LEU A 177 10.63 -3.37 27.32
C LEU A 177 9.80 -4.12 26.27
N LEU A 178 10.30 -5.23 25.74
CA LEU A 178 9.64 -5.96 24.66
C LEU A 178 8.35 -6.57 25.16
N GLU A 179 7.25 -6.24 24.48
CA GLU A 179 5.88 -6.63 24.80
C GLU A 179 5.36 -7.67 23.79
N HIS A 180 5.71 -7.47 22.50
CA HIS A 180 5.30 -8.31 21.40
C HIS A 180 6.49 -8.70 20.52
N ALA A 181 6.62 -9.99 20.21
CA ALA A 181 7.68 -10.50 19.33
C ALA A 181 7.11 -11.45 18.27
N THR A 182 7.48 -11.24 17.01
CA THR A 182 7.16 -12.13 15.89
C THR A 182 8.45 -12.51 15.18
N LEU A 183 8.77 -13.79 15.15
CA LEU A 183 9.88 -14.37 14.39
C LEU A 183 9.28 -15.35 13.38
N CYS A 184 9.42 -15.06 12.10
CA CYS A 184 8.94 -15.91 11.02
C CYS A 184 10.09 -16.29 10.10
N CYS A 185 10.16 -17.56 9.70
CA CYS A 185 11.09 -18.07 8.71
C CYS A 185 10.30 -18.67 7.54
N GLU A 186 10.60 -18.27 6.31
CA GLU A 186 9.90 -18.76 5.12
C GLU A 186 10.26 -20.21 4.77
N HIS A 187 11.48 -20.65 5.11
CA HIS A 187 11.94 -22.03 4.90
C HIS A 187 12.29 -22.68 6.24
N ALA A 188 12.15 -24.01 6.30
CA ALA A 188 12.59 -24.79 7.45
C ALA A 188 14.09 -24.55 7.64
N PRO A 189 14.54 -24.02 8.80
CA PRO A 189 15.96 -24.09 9.11
C PRO A 189 16.38 -25.56 9.12
N ASP A 190 17.65 -25.83 8.83
CA ASP A 190 18.21 -27.18 8.95
C ASP A 190 17.79 -27.77 10.33
N PRO A 191 17.16 -28.95 10.40
CA PRO A 191 16.72 -29.56 11.65
C PRO A 191 17.85 -29.71 12.68
N GLU A 192 19.10 -29.82 12.22
CA GLU A 192 20.30 -29.88 13.05
C GLU A 192 20.91 -28.50 13.39
N ALA A 193 20.31 -27.39 12.92
CA ALA A 193 20.79 -26.05 13.22
C ALA A 193 20.65 -25.73 14.72
N ASP A 194 21.78 -25.45 15.37
CA ASP A 194 21.80 -24.91 16.74
C ASP A 194 21.28 -23.46 16.71
N LEU A 195 19.98 -23.31 16.96
CA LEU A 195 19.31 -22.02 17.04
C LEU A 195 19.72 -21.29 18.34
N PRO A 196 19.81 -19.94 18.33
CA PRO A 196 20.25 -19.20 19.51
C PRO A 196 19.27 -19.42 20.67
N ARG A 197 19.72 -20.00 21.78
CA ARG A 197 18.81 -20.43 22.85
C ARG A 197 18.26 -19.27 23.69
N ASN A 198 19.03 -18.21 23.92
CA ASN A 198 18.66 -17.17 24.91
C ASN A 198 18.14 -15.86 24.31
N VAL A 199 17.42 -15.91 23.18
CA VAL A 199 16.95 -14.71 22.46
C VAL A 199 16.02 -13.82 23.30
N PHE A 200 15.12 -14.42 24.09
CA PHE A 200 14.12 -13.67 24.88
C PHE A 200 14.22 -13.93 26.39
N GLY A 201 15.32 -14.54 26.85
CA GLY A 201 15.52 -14.84 28.28
C GLY A 201 15.50 -13.59 29.18
N TYR A 202 15.76 -12.41 28.61
CA TYR A 202 15.78 -11.12 29.30
C TYR A 202 14.68 -10.15 28.84
N ALA A 203 13.52 -10.67 28.41
CA ALA A 203 12.37 -9.88 27.99
C ALA A 203 11.20 -9.99 29.00
N PRO A 204 11.24 -9.32 30.17
CA PRO A 204 10.30 -9.50 31.28
C PRO A 204 8.89 -8.91 31.05
N ARG A 205 8.64 -8.31 29.88
CA ARG A 205 7.32 -7.75 29.50
C ARG A 205 6.67 -8.45 28.32
N LEU A 206 7.37 -9.41 27.73
CA LEU A 206 6.95 -10.16 26.55
C LEU A 206 5.74 -11.02 26.90
N HIS A 207 4.56 -10.65 26.42
CA HIS A 207 3.32 -11.35 26.71
C HIS A 207 2.62 -11.85 25.44
N ASP A 208 3.11 -11.48 24.26
CA ASP A 208 2.59 -11.89 22.96
C ASP A 208 3.74 -12.34 22.05
N LEU A 209 3.75 -13.63 21.72
CA LEU A 209 4.87 -14.26 21.04
C LEU A 209 4.40 -15.08 19.83
N CYS A 210 4.98 -14.81 18.68
CA CYS A 210 4.77 -15.56 17.46
C CYS A 210 6.11 -16.13 16.95
N LEU A 211 6.21 -17.45 16.83
CA LEU A 211 7.39 -18.20 16.36
C LEU A 211 6.99 -19.16 15.23
N ARG A 212 7.19 -18.76 13.98
CA ARG A 212 6.84 -19.56 12.80
C ARG A 212 8.09 -20.05 12.09
N PHE A 213 8.43 -21.31 12.29
CA PHE A 213 9.59 -21.97 11.70
C PHE A 213 9.14 -23.32 11.13
N PRO A 214 8.89 -23.41 9.82
CA PRO A 214 8.33 -24.62 9.21
C PRO A 214 9.12 -25.88 9.59
N GLY A 215 8.48 -26.84 10.25
CA GLY A 215 9.07 -28.14 10.58
C GLY A 215 10.15 -28.13 11.67
N VAL A 216 10.36 -27.01 12.36
CA VAL A 216 11.34 -26.88 13.44
C VAL A 216 10.75 -26.10 14.60
N THR A 217 10.61 -26.74 15.76
CA THR A 217 10.28 -26.01 16.99
C THR A 217 11.56 -25.46 17.63
N PRO A 218 11.73 -24.14 17.71
CA PRO A 218 12.91 -23.54 18.32
C PRO A 218 12.93 -23.78 19.83
N THR A 219 14.11 -24.11 20.37
CA THR A 219 14.34 -24.35 21.81
C THR A 219 14.74 -23.07 22.54
N PHE A 220 14.00 -21.98 22.30
CA PHE A 220 14.27 -20.70 22.95
C PHE A 220 13.93 -20.75 24.44
N THR A 221 14.79 -20.16 25.27
CA THR A 221 14.50 -19.81 26.65
C THR A 221 13.52 -18.63 26.62
N LEU A 222 12.26 -18.92 26.97
CA LEU A 222 11.17 -17.95 26.92
C LEU A 222 10.68 -17.62 28.33
N PRO A 223 10.20 -16.39 28.55
CA PRO A 223 9.60 -15.99 29.82
C PRO A 223 8.17 -16.52 29.91
N TRP A 224 8.02 -17.83 30.11
CA TRP A 224 6.73 -18.53 29.99
C TRP A 224 5.61 -17.96 30.86
N LEU A 225 5.91 -17.58 32.11
CA LEU A 225 4.92 -17.14 33.10
C LEU A 225 4.12 -15.89 32.70
N GLN A 226 4.68 -15.03 31.86
CA GLN A 226 4.07 -13.76 31.43
C GLN A 226 3.42 -13.86 30.05
N LEU A 227 3.61 -14.97 29.33
CA LEU A 227 2.98 -15.17 28.02
C LEU A 227 1.47 -15.31 28.17
N THR A 228 0.74 -14.45 27.47
CA THR A 228 -0.72 -14.45 27.38
C THR A 228 -1.21 -14.86 25.99
N LYS A 229 -0.36 -14.72 24.97
CA LYS A 229 -0.61 -15.15 23.60
C LYS A 229 0.60 -15.87 23.00
N PHE A 230 0.33 -16.94 22.28
CA PHE A 230 1.34 -17.71 21.58
C PHE A 230 0.84 -18.12 20.17
N ASP A 231 1.69 -17.97 19.15
CA ASP A 231 1.46 -18.51 17.80
C ASP A 231 2.72 -19.21 17.29
N GLY A 232 2.74 -20.54 17.18
CA GLY A 232 3.92 -21.24 16.69
C GLY A 232 3.77 -22.74 16.52
N GLU A 233 4.89 -23.40 16.23
CA GLU A 233 4.97 -24.86 16.15
C GLU A 233 5.14 -25.49 17.53
N LEU A 234 4.46 -26.61 17.78
CA LEU A 234 4.62 -27.40 19.01
C LEU A 234 5.34 -28.71 18.74
N ARG A 235 6.31 -29.04 19.61
CA ARG A 235 6.91 -30.38 19.73
C ARG A 235 6.15 -31.25 20.74
N ASP A 236 5.69 -30.63 21.82
CA ASP A 236 5.01 -31.27 22.94
C ASP A 236 3.95 -30.32 23.52
N LEU A 237 3.32 -30.75 24.62
CA LEU A 237 2.31 -29.99 25.34
C LEU A 237 2.87 -29.19 26.53
N GLU A 238 4.20 -29.14 26.70
CA GLU A 238 4.82 -28.45 27.84
C GLU A 238 4.49 -26.96 27.85
N LEU A 239 4.27 -26.33 26.69
CA LEU A 239 3.79 -24.96 26.57
C LEU A 239 2.65 -24.65 27.55
N PHE A 240 1.65 -25.52 27.61
CA PHE A 240 0.45 -25.32 28.43
C PHE A 240 0.71 -25.49 29.93
N THR A 241 1.79 -26.17 30.30
CA THR A 241 2.22 -26.28 31.70
C THR A 241 3.12 -25.11 32.08
N LEU A 242 4.02 -24.71 31.19
CA LEU A 242 5.01 -23.65 31.43
C LEU A 242 4.40 -22.25 31.41
N ALA A 243 3.36 -22.02 30.58
CA ALA A 243 2.70 -20.72 30.42
C ALA A 243 1.26 -20.72 30.99
N PRO A 244 1.08 -20.72 32.33
CA PRO A 244 -0.25 -20.84 32.96
C PRO A 244 -1.20 -19.65 32.72
N ASN A 245 -0.66 -18.50 32.30
CA ASN A 245 -1.40 -17.28 32.01
C ASN A 245 -1.81 -17.17 30.52
N LEU A 246 -1.60 -18.22 29.74
CA LEU A 246 -1.91 -18.23 28.31
C LEU A 246 -3.43 -18.15 28.10
N THR A 247 -3.88 -17.12 27.40
CA THR A 247 -5.29 -16.91 27.07
C THR A 247 -5.61 -17.22 25.62
N GLN A 248 -4.62 -17.10 24.73
CA GLN A 248 -4.78 -17.36 23.30
C GLN A 248 -3.60 -18.17 22.78
N ALA A 249 -3.88 -19.25 22.05
CA ALA A 249 -2.86 -20.09 21.45
C ALA A 249 -3.22 -20.43 20.00
N THR A 250 -2.25 -20.30 19.09
CA THR A 250 -2.27 -20.89 17.75
C THR A 250 -1.11 -21.87 17.66
N CYS A 251 -1.44 -23.13 17.51
CA CYS A 251 -0.49 -24.23 17.57
C CYS A 251 -0.52 -24.97 16.23
N ARG A 252 0.64 -25.02 15.57
CA ARG A 252 0.86 -25.81 14.36
C ARG A 252 1.72 -27.01 14.74
N GLY A 253 1.50 -28.18 14.16
CA GLY A 253 2.28 -29.37 14.51
C GLY A 253 1.65 -30.64 13.96
N TYR A 254 2.47 -31.69 13.90
CA TYR A 254 2.07 -33.06 13.59
C TYR A 254 1.56 -33.75 14.86
N ASP A 255 1.04 -34.98 14.74
CA ASP A 255 0.51 -35.73 15.87
C ASP A 255 1.51 -35.80 17.03
N ILE A 256 1.17 -35.19 18.16
CA ILE A 256 2.00 -35.17 19.35
C ILE A 256 1.77 -36.50 20.06
N GLU A 257 2.78 -37.38 20.06
CA GLU A 257 2.79 -38.61 20.87
C GLU A 257 2.97 -38.28 22.36
N SER A 258 2.01 -37.57 22.96
CA SER A 258 1.99 -37.32 24.40
C SER A 258 1.07 -38.33 25.09
N SER A 259 1.59 -39.09 26.05
CA SER A 259 0.75 -39.96 26.88
C SER A 259 0.12 -39.23 28.07
N VAL A 260 0.50 -37.97 28.33
CA VAL A 260 0.16 -37.25 29.55
C VAL A 260 -0.92 -36.19 29.28
N PRO A 261 -2.10 -36.30 29.91
CA PRO A 261 -3.13 -35.28 29.78
C PRO A 261 -2.72 -33.99 30.50
N VAL A 262 -2.86 -32.85 29.84
CA VAL A 262 -2.52 -31.51 30.38
C VAL A 262 -3.80 -30.68 30.53
N THR A 263 -3.97 -30.04 31.69
CA THR A 263 -5.13 -29.18 31.96
C THR A 263 -4.71 -27.72 32.00
N HIS A 264 -5.34 -26.86 31.20
CA HIS A 264 -5.07 -25.43 31.17
C HIS A 264 -6.34 -24.61 31.44
N HIS A 265 -6.37 -23.90 32.58
CA HIS A 265 -7.58 -23.26 33.09
C HIS A 265 -7.88 -21.88 32.49
N ASN A 266 -6.88 -21.16 31.95
CA ASN A 266 -7.07 -19.77 31.52
C ASN A 266 -7.18 -19.59 29.99
N LEU A 267 -7.15 -20.69 29.21
CA LEU A 267 -7.12 -20.60 27.76
C LEU A 267 -8.53 -20.31 27.22
N ILE A 268 -8.69 -19.17 26.55
CA ILE A 268 -9.96 -18.67 26.03
C ILE A 268 -10.10 -18.97 24.53
N SER A 269 -8.98 -18.91 23.78
CA SER A 269 -8.96 -19.13 22.34
C SER A 269 -7.86 -20.12 21.94
N LEU A 270 -8.22 -21.14 21.14
CA LEU A 270 -7.28 -22.12 20.61
C LEU A 270 -7.50 -22.33 19.11
N THR A 271 -6.41 -22.31 18.35
CA THR A 271 -6.33 -22.79 16.96
C THR A 271 -5.32 -23.93 16.93
N ALA A 272 -5.73 -25.15 16.62
CA ALA A 272 -4.84 -26.33 16.70
C ALA A 272 -5.24 -27.46 15.74
N GLY A 273 -4.38 -28.47 15.56
CA GLY A 273 -4.73 -29.75 14.95
C GLY A 273 -5.44 -30.71 15.93
N SER A 274 -6.02 -31.80 15.40
CA SER A 274 -6.73 -32.82 16.19
C SER A 274 -5.82 -33.55 17.19
N GLY A 275 -4.59 -33.92 16.80
CA GLY A 275 -3.64 -34.57 17.70
C GLY A 275 -3.27 -33.76 18.95
N ILE A 276 -3.33 -32.42 18.87
CA ILE A 276 -2.99 -31.53 20.00
C ILE A 276 -4.09 -31.54 21.07
N ILE A 277 -5.36 -31.51 20.65
CA ILE A 277 -6.49 -31.43 21.59
C ILE A 277 -6.78 -32.76 22.30
N GLN A 278 -6.33 -33.89 21.74
CA GLN A 278 -6.58 -35.23 22.28
C GLN A 278 -6.14 -35.38 23.73
N HIS A 279 -5.08 -34.67 24.15
CA HIS A 279 -4.53 -34.74 25.50
C HIS A 279 -4.77 -33.47 26.32
N LEU A 280 -5.54 -32.50 25.83
CA LEU A 280 -5.81 -31.24 26.54
C LEU A 280 -7.17 -31.22 27.25
N THR A 281 -7.20 -30.66 28.45
CA THR A 281 -8.43 -30.31 29.18
C THR A 281 -8.49 -28.79 29.34
N LEU A 282 -9.46 -28.15 28.68
CA LEU A 282 -9.53 -26.68 28.54
C LEU A 282 -10.89 -26.14 29.01
N PRO A 283 -11.15 -26.05 30.33
CA PRO A 283 -12.48 -25.75 30.86
C PRO A 283 -12.98 -24.33 30.58
N SER A 284 -12.09 -23.36 30.32
CA SER A 284 -12.48 -21.95 30.07
C SER A 284 -12.54 -21.58 28.59
N LEU A 285 -12.38 -22.55 27.69
CA LEU A 285 -12.27 -22.31 26.26
C LEU A 285 -13.58 -21.77 25.68
N GLN A 286 -13.50 -20.67 24.93
CA GLN A 286 -14.66 -20.03 24.29
C GLN A 286 -14.57 -20.03 22.77
N TYR A 287 -13.36 -20.00 22.21
CA TYR A 287 -13.13 -19.94 20.77
C TYR A 287 -12.21 -21.09 20.36
N LEU A 288 -12.68 -21.94 19.47
CA LEU A 288 -11.95 -23.11 19.02
C LEU A 288 -11.95 -23.19 17.51
N TYR A 289 -10.76 -23.23 16.91
CA TYR A 289 -10.54 -23.58 15.51
C TYR A 289 -9.73 -24.87 15.44
N ILE A 290 -10.25 -25.89 14.74
CA ILE A 290 -9.54 -27.16 14.56
C ILE A 290 -9.51 -27.55 13.10
N SER A 291 -8.35 -27.99 12.63
CA SER A 291 -8.14 -28.41 11.24
C SER A 291 -8.67 -29.81 10.90
N HIS A 292 -8.93 -30.66 11.88
CA HIS A 292 -9.48 -32.02 11.74
C HIS A 292 -10.35 -32.34 12.96
N SER A 293 -11.38 -33.17 12.85
CA SER A 293 -12.31 -33.43 13.96
C SER A 293 -11.93 -34.63 14.84
N ASP A 294 -10.87 -35.36 14.51
CA ASP A 294 -10.49 -36.54 15.28
C ASP A 294 -10.32 -36.14 16.75
N SER A 295 -10.81 -36.97 17.66
CA SER A 295 -10.77 -36.72 19.11
C SER A 295 -11.58 -35.50 19.62
N LEU A 296 -12.30 -34.77 18.77
CA LEU A 296 -13.10 -33.61 19.19
C LEU A 296 -14.20 -34.00 20.20
N GLU A 297 -14.88 -35.13 19.98
CA GLU A 297 -15.92 -35.61 20.89
C GLU A 297 -15.37 -35.90 22.29
N LEU A 298 -14.27 -36.64 22.35
CA LEU A 298 -13.59 -36.97 23.60
C LEU A 298 -13.09 -35.71 24.31
N PHE A 299 -12.51 -34.77 23.55
CA PHE A 299 -12.05 -33.49 24.07
C PHE A 299 -13.20 -32.67 24.67
N LEU A 300 -14.34 -32.57 23.97
CA LEU A 300 -15.49 -31.78 24.43
C LEU A 300 -16.17 -32.43 25.64
N LYS A 301 -16.28 -33.76 25.68
CA LYS A 301 -16.77 -34.48 26.86
C LYS A 301 -15.87 -34.23 28.07
N ARG A 302 -14.55 -34.33 27.89
CA ARG A 302 -13.56 -34.13 28.96
C ARG A 302 -13.48 -32.69 29.45
N SER A 303 -13.40 -31.73 28.53
CA SER A 303 -13.19 -30.32 28.86
C SER A 303 -14.48 -29.59 29.24
N SER A 304 -15.63 -30.03 28.71
CA SER A 304 -16.93 -29.36 28.82
C SER A 304 -16.87 -27.81 28.74
N PRO A 305 -16.22 -27.24 27.72
CA PRO A 305 -15.93 -25.81 27.66
C PRO A 305 -17.17 -24.98 27.31
N PRO A 306 -17.30 -23.72 27.80
CA PRO A 306 -18.37 -22.80 27.44
C PRO A 306 -18.13 -22.17 26.06
N LEU A 307 -18.05 -23.01 25.02
CA LEU A 307 -17.72 -22.57 23.66
C LEU A 307 -18.77 -21.61 23.10
N VAL A 308 -18.29 -20.43 22.69
CA VAL A 308 -19.05 -19.38 22.01
C VAL A 308 -18.91 -19.51 20.50
N SER A 309 -17.72 -19.89 20.02
CA SER A 309 -17.42 -20.06 18.60
C SER A 309 -16.65 -21.34 18.35
N LEU A 310 -17.13 -22.13 17.38
CA LEU A 310 -16.46 -23.32 16.90
C LEU A 310 -16.23 -23.19 15.40
N SER A 311 -15.00 -23.45 14.96
CA SER A 311 -14.63 -23.57 13.56
C SER A 311 -13.97 -24.93 13.33
N VAL A 312 -14.56 -25.76 12.48
CA VAL A 312 -14.04 -27.10 12.17
C VAL A 312 -13.84 -27.22 10.67
N ARG A 313 -12.86 -28.01 10.24
CA ARG A 313 -12.77 -28.45 8.85
C ARG A 313 -13.89 -29.47 8.54
N GLY A 314 -14.50 -29.41 7.36
CA GLY A 314 -15.60 -30.28 6.99
C GLY A 314 -15.25 -31.20 5.84
N ASP A 315 -14.46 -32.25 6.03
CA ASP A 315 -14.45 -33.39 5.11
C ASP A 315 -15.52 -34.43 5.49
N GLU A 316 -15.78 -35.42 4.62
CA GLU A 316 -16.89 -36.39 4.78
C GLU A 316 -16.81 -37.16 6.10
N ASP A 317 -15.61 -37.58 6.48
CA ASP A 317 -15.34 -38.26 7.73
C ASP A 317 -15.54 -37.32 8.92
N SER A 318 -15.06 -36.07 8.80
CA SER A 318 -15.16 -35.11 9.90
C SER A 318 -16.60 -34.83 10.30
N PHE A 319 -17.53 -34.73 9.35
CA PHE A 319 -18.94 -34.47 9.65
C PHE A 319 -19.58 -35.55 10.53
N ARG A 320 -19.21 -36.83 10.35
CA ARG A 320 -19.72 -37.93 11.16
C ARG A 320 -19.21 -37.87 12.59
N GLU A 321 -18.01 -37.34 12.79
CA GLU A 321 -17.31 -37.31 14.08
C GLU A 321 -17.68 -36.13 14.97
N TRP A 322 -17.79 -34.91 14.42
CA TRP A 322 -18.12 -33.74 15.24
C TRP A 322 -19.63 -33.55 15.43
N TYR A 323 -20.48 -34.13 14.57
CA TYR A 323 -21.94 -34.04 14.69
C TYR A 323 -22.48 -34.49 16.07
N PRO A 324 -22.06 -35.66 16.62
CA PRO A 324 -22.46 -36.10 17.97
C PRO A 324 -22.04 -35.13 19.09
N CYS A 325 -21.12 -34.20 18.81
CA CYS A 325 -20.61 -33.25 19.78
C CYS A 325 -21.54 -32.06 20.04
N ILE A 326 -22.47 -31.79 19.12
CA ILE A 326 -23.30 -30.58 19.15
C ILE A 326 -24.15 -30.43 20.42
N PRO A 327 -24.77 -31.49 20.98
CA PRO A 327 -25.46 -31.41 22.26
C PRO A 327 -24.60 -30.94 23.45
N PHE A 328 -23.29 -31.18 23.42
CA PHE A 328 -22.37 -30.80 24.52
C PHE A 328 -22.08 -29.29 24.55
N ILE A 329 -22.03 -28.66 23.38
CA ILE A 329 -21.64 -27.24 23.23
C ILE A 329 -22.81 -26.33 22.86
N GLY A 330 -23.96 -26.91 22.53
CA GLY A 330 -25.00 -26.18 21.80
C GLY A 330 -25.71 -25.09 22.60
N ARG A 331 -25.73 -25.16 23.94
CA ARG A 331 -26.31 -24.11 24.78
C ARG A 331 -25.48 -22.82 24.75
N THR A 332 -24.17 -22.89 24.59
CA THR A 332 -23.29 -21.71 24.62
C THR A 332 -22.89 -21.24 23.23
N LEU A 333 -22.95 -22.14 22.23
CA LEU A 333 -22.47 -21.88 20.88
C LEU A 333 -23.32 -20.82 20.17
N ARG A 334 -22.68 -19.72 19.75
CA ARG A 334 -23.29 -18.62 18.99
C ARG A 334 -22.83 -18.58 17.54
N THR A 335 -21.62 -19.07 17.27
CA THR A 335 -21.02 -19.08 15.93
C THR A 335 -20.51 -20.47 15.60
N LEU A 336 -20.94 -21.00 14.46
CA LEU A 336 -20.40 -22.25 13.89
C LEU A 336 -19.87 -21.97 12.49
N GLU A 337 -18.58 -22.20 12.28
CA GLU A 337 -17.94 -22.16 10.97
C GLU A 337 -17.50 -23.57 10.57
N ILE A 338 -17.83 -23.98 9.36
CA ILE A 338 -17.37 -25.25 8.79
C ILE A 338 -16.57 -24.93 7.53
N ALA A 339 -15.27 -25.13 7.60
CA ALA A 339 -14.32 -24.74 6.56
C ALA A 339 -13.89 -25.94 5.71
N HIS A 340 -13.51 -25.72 4.46
CA HIS A 340 -13.05 -26.76 3.53
C HIS A 340 -14.03 -27.89 3.25
N VAL A 341 -15.31 -27.57 3.06
CA VAL A 341 -16.34 -28.55 2.68
C VAL A 341 -16.17 -29.01 1.22
N PRO A 342 -15.89 -30.30 0.93
CA PRO A 342 -15.94 -30.78 -0.44
C PRO A 342 -17.36 -30.67 -0.99
N VAL A 343 -17.48 -30.21 -2.24
CA VAL A 343 -18.79 -30.03 -2.90
C VAL A 343 -19.59 -31.33 -2.93
N ALA A 344 -18.94 -32.48 -3.12
CA ALA A 344 -19.57 -33.80 -3.12
C ALA A 344 -20.21 -34.17 -1.76
N VAL A 345 -19.69 -33.63 -0.65
CA VAL A 345 -20.20 -33.88 0.70
C VAL A 345 -21.35 -32.93 1.03
N MET A 346 -21.42 -31.76 0.37
CA MET A 346 -22.51 -30.81 0.58
C MET A 346 -23.88 -31.41 0.34
N SER A 347 -24.09 -32.22 -0.70
CA SER A 347 -25.37 -32.90 -0.96
C SER A 347 -25.76 -33.88 0.15
N SER A 348 -24.79 -34.59 0.75
CA SER A 348 -25.00 -35.49 1.88
C SER A 348 -25.31 -34.74 3.19
N ILE A 349 -24.73 -33.55 3.39
CA ILE A 349 -24.99 -32.68 4.55
C ILE A 349 -26.46 -32.19 4.55
N CYS A 350 -27.07 -32.03 3.38
CA CYS A 350 -28.46 -31.60 3.23
C CYS A 350 -29.49 -32.56 3.81
N HIS A 351 -29.11 -33.82 4.05
CA HIS A 351 -29.95 -34.83 4.67
C HIS A 351 -29.80 -34.88 6.21
N LEU A 352 -28.87 -34.12 6.79
CA LEU A 352 -28.73 -33.95 8.23
C LEU A 352 -29.80 -32.95 8.71
N HIS A 353 -31.04 -33.40 8.84
CA HIS A 353 -32.20 -32.60 9.28
C HIS A 353 -32.15 -32.23 10.78
N THR A 354 -31.35 -32.95 11.57
CA THR A 354 -31.32 -32.98 13.03
C THR A 354 -30.27 -32.11 13.78
N PRO A 355 -29.19 -31.54 13.21
CA PRO A 355 -28.04 -31.02 13.97
C PRO A 355 -28.35 -29.77 14.81
N PHE A 356 -29.21 -28.87 14.35
CA PHE A 356 -29.35 -27.55 14.97
C PHE A 356 -30.38 -27.48 16.10
N HIS A 357 -31.10 -28.57 16.38
CA HIS A 357 -32.01 -28.64 17.53
C HIS A 357 -31.27 -28.53 18.87
N GLY A 358 -30.00 -28.96 18.91
CA GLY A 358 -29.16 -28.88 20.11
C GLY A 358 -28.54 -27.50 20.37
N THR A 359 -28.63 -26.56 19.41
CA THR A 359 -27.95 -25.25 19.44
C THR A 359 -28.92 -24.06 19.45
N PRO A 360 -29.72 -23.87 20.51
CA PRO A 360 -30.77 -22.84 20.55
C PRO A 360 -30.26 -21.40 20.49
N ASN A 361 -28.97 -21.17 20.80
CA ASN A 361 -28.36 -19.85 20.83
C ASN A 361 -27.50 -19.54 19.59
N LEU A 362 -27.52 -20.40 18.57
CA LEU A 362 -26.74 -20.20 17.36
C LEU A 362 -27.26 -18.99 16.57
N GLN A 363 -26.39 -18.00 16.36
CA GLN A 363 -26.71 -16.76 15.65
C GLN A 363 -26.03 -16.68 14.29
N ASN A 364 -24.83 -17.28 14.15
CA ASN A 364 -24.02 -17.18 12.95
C ASN A 364 -23.63 -18.59 12.47
N LEU A 365 -23.97 -18.90 11.23
CA LEU A 365 -23.60 -20.16 10.58
C LEU A 365 -22.88 -19.87 9.27
N SER A 366 -21.68 -20.42 9.11
CA SER A 366 -20.86 -20.21 7.92
C SER A 366 -20.33 -21.54 7.38
N PHE A 367 -20.50 -21.78 6.08
CA PHE A 367 -19.84 -22.86 5.36
C PHE A 367 -18.86 -22.28 4.34
N LYS A 368 -17.64 -22.83 4.30
CA LYS A 368 -16.63 -22.48 3.28
C LYS A 368 -16.28 -23.75 2.50
N ALA A 369 -16.73 -23.85 1.26
CA ALA A 369 -16.44 -24.95 0.36
C ALA A 369 -15.06 -24.80 -0.31
N VAL A 370 -14.46 -25.94 -0.69
CA VAL A 370 -13.20 -26.00 -1.45
C VAL A 370 -13.44 -26.67 -2.80
N ASP A 371 -12.83 -26.12 -3.84
CA ASP A 371 -12.90 -26.58 -5.23
C ASP A 371 -12.62 -28.09 -5.33
N GLY A 372 -13.60 -28.82 -5.83
CA GLY A 372 -13.50 -30.24 -6.16
C GLY A 372 -14.03 -30.49 -7.56
N GLY A 373 -13.55 -29.73 -8.56
CA GLY A 373 -13.58 -30.05 -10.01
C GLY A 373 -14.89 -30.49 -10.69
N VAL A 374 -16.02 -30.59 -10.00
CA VAL A 374 -17.26 -31.17 -10.50
C VAL A 374 -18.43 -30.24 -10.19
N ASP A 375 -19.06 -29.75 -11.25
CA ASP A 375 -20.29 -28.98 -11.22
C ASP A 375 -21.47 -29.88 -10.86
N LEU A 376 -21.94 -29.82 -9.61
CA LEU A 376 -23.22 -30.43 -9.21
C LEU A 376 -24.15 -29.35 -8.63
N PRO A 377 -25.41 -29.25 -9.09
CA PRO A 377 -26.40 -28.41 -8.45
C PRO A 377 -26.71 -28.97 -7.04
N PHE A 378 -26.56 -28.14 -6.01
CA PHE A 378 -26.79 -28.56 -4.62
C PHE A 378 -27.98 -27.81 -3.99
N VAL A 379 -28.76 -28.52 -3.17
CA VAL A 379 -29.92 -27.99 -2.43
C VAL A 379 -29.69 -28.21 -0.95
N VAL A 380 -29.41 -27.16 -0.17
CA VAL A 380 -29.30 -27.26 1.28
C VAL A 380 -30.69 -27.17 1.92
N ARG A 381 -31.16 -28.26 2.53
CA ARG A 381 -32.45 -28.30 3.24
C ARG A 381 -32.23 -27.94 4.71
N PHE A 382 -32.95 -26.96 5.21
CA PHE A 382 -33.02 -26.63 6.63
C PHE A 382 -34.49 -26.68 7.08
N LEU A 383 -34.73 -27.09 8.33
CA LEU A 383 -36.06 -26.92 8.92
C LEU A 383 -36.35 -25.43 9.12
N TYR A 384 -37.58 -25.02 8.82
CA TYR A 384 -38.04 -23.62 8.90
C TYR A 384 -37.84 -22.99 10.30
N SER A 385 -37.97 -23.77 11.37
CA SER A 385 -37.73 -23.34 12.75
C SER A 385 -36.26 -23.02 13.05
N GLN A 386 -35.32 -23.72 12.40
CA GLN A 386 -33.87 -23.58 12.61
C GLN A 386 -33.31 -22.32 11.92
N LEU A 387 -33.90 -21.88 10.81
CA LEU A 387 -33.48 -20.65 10.11
C LEU A 387 -33.92 -19.38 10.86
N LYS A 388 -35.03 -19.40 11.61
CA LYS A 388 -35.56 -18.23 12.32
C LYS A 388 -34.65 -17.69 13.43
N GLN A 389 -33.79 -18.53 14.01
CA GLN A 389 -32.90 -18.14 15.13
C GLN A 389 -31.58 -17.51 14.65
N LEU A 390 -31.23 -17.67 13.36
CA LEU A 390 -29.99 -17.15 12.80
C LEU A 390 -30.09 -15.65 12.49
N ARG A 391 -29.04 -14.91 12.82
CA ARG A 391 -28.84 -13.51 12.42
C ARG A 391 -28.07 -13.40 11.11
N THR A 392 -27.09 -14.29 10.93
CA THR A 392 -26.27 -14.32 9.72
C THR A 392 -26.10 -15.75 9.21
N PHE A 393 -26.14 -15.90 7.90
CA PHE A 393 -25.84 -17.15 7.20
C PHE A 393 -24.90 -16.85 6.04
N ARG A 394 -23.80 -17.57 5.96
CA ARG A 394 -22.77 -17.35 4.94
C ARG A 394 -22.41 -18.65 4.24
N LEU A 395 -22.43 -18.60 2.91
CA LEU A 395 -21.93 -19.67 2.05
C LEU A 395 -20.80 -19.10 1.18
N VAL A 396 -19.60 -19.66 1.30
CA VAL A 396 -18.42 -19.23 0.53
C VAL A 396 -17.94 -20.41 -0.31
N TRP A 397 -17.75 -20.24 -1.61
CA TRP A 397 -17.16 -21.26 -2.49
C TRP A 397 -15.84 -20.77 -3.10
N ALA A 398 -14.92 -21.67 -3.42
CA ALA A 398 -13.83 -21.38 -4.35
C ALA A 398 -14.37 -21.57 -5.79
N SER A 399 -13.92 -20.78 -6.76
CA SER A 399 -14.45 -20.82 -8.13
C SER A 399 -13.42 -21.32 -9.14
N SER A 400 -13.81 -22.35 -9.92
CA SER A 400 -13.28 -22.67 -11.25
C SER A 400 -13.62 -21.58 -12.29
N PRO A 401 -12.82 -21.34 -13.34
CA PRO A 401 -12.99 -20.23 -14.29
C PRO A 401 -14.05 -20.45 -15.39
N PHE A 402 -14.79 -21.55 -15.40
CA PHE A 402 -15.75 -21.89 -16.46
C PHE A 402 -17.14 -22.09 -15.87
N MET A 403 -18.04 -21.13 -16.05
CA MET A 403 -19.48 -21.38 -16.19
C MET A 403 -20.16 -20.09 -16.66
N ASP A 404 -20.79 -20.16 -17.83
CA ASP A 404 -21.77 -19.22 -18.32
C ASP A 404 -23.12 -19.47 -17.61
N ASN A 405 -23.85 -18.40 -17.31
CA ASN A 405 -25.14 -18.44 -16.63
C ASN A 405 -26.25 -18.99 -17.53
N GLU A 406 -26.62 -20.27 -17.43
CA GLU A 406 -27.97 -20.74 -17.84
C GLU A 406 -28.53 -21.83 -16.90
N THR A 407 -29.80 -21.59 -16.52
CA THR A 407 -30.88 -22.49 -16.04
C THR A 407 -30.73 -23.32 -14.74
N ALA A 408 -31.61 -23.03 -13.77
CA ALA A 408 -32.10 -23.99 -12.78
C ALA A 408 -33.63 -23.97 -12.80
N ASP A 409 -34.24 -25.09 -13.19
CA ASP A 409 -35.70 -25.27 -13.29
C ASP A 409 -36.39 -25.35 -11.92
N VAL A 410 -37.64 -24.90 -11.89
CA VAL A 410 -38.53 -24.83 -10.71
C VAL A 410 -39.43 -26.07 -10.71
N ILE A 411 -39.35 -26.90 -9.66
CA ILE A 411 -40.38 -27.91 -9.35
C ILE A 411 -40.97 -27.54 -7.98
N ASN A 412 -42.24 -27.15 -7.96
CA ASN A 412 -43.01 -26.94 -6.74
C ASN A 412 -43.76 -28.23 -6.39
N ASP A 413 -43.49 -28.80 -5.22
CA ASP A 413 -44.34 -29.83 -4.60
C ASP A 413 -44.98 -29.24 -3.33
N PRO A 414 -46.33 -29.06 -3.27
CA PRO A 414 -46.99 -28.36 -2.17
C PRO A 414 -47.18 -29.17 -0.88
N GLU A 415 -46.83 -30.46 -0.83
CA GLU A 415 -47.18 -31.33 0.32
C GLU A 415 -46.04 -31.63 1.31
N ASN A 416 -44.86 -31.03 1.16
CA ASN A 416 -43.73 -31.26 2.06
C ASN A 416 -43.40 -30.00 2.91
N GLU A 417 -43.35 -30.12 4.24
CA GLU A 417 -42.85 -29.06 5.15
C GLU A 417 -41.34 -28.77 4.99
N THR A 418 -40.69 -29.42 4.01
CA THR A 418 -39.32 -29.16 3.56
C THR A 418 -39.35 -28.37 2.25
N ILE A 419 -38.75 -27.18 2.25
CA ILE A 419 -38.76 -26.27 1.12
C ILE A 419 -37.56 -26.57 0.20
N ASP A 420 -37.84 -26.96 -1.04
CA ASP A 420 -36.84 -27.36 -2.04
C ASP A 420 -36.66 -26.31 -3.15
N THR A 421 -35.85 -25.26 -2.94
CA THR A 421 -35.19 -24.47 -4.01
C THR A 421 -34.32 -23.33 -3.46
N VAL A 422 -33.02 -23.33 -3.77
CA VAL A 422 -32.01 -22.36 -3.24
C VAL A 422 -32.32 -20.89 -3.59
N SER A 423 -32.93 -20.61 -4.75
CA SER A 423 -33.25 -19.23 -5.17
C SER A 423 -34.41 -18.60 -4.36
N GLY A 424 -35.47 -19.38 -4.09
CA GLY A 424 -36.60 -18.93 -3.29
C GLY A 424 -36.20 -18.60 -1.84
N HIS A 425 -35.31 -19.40 -1.27
CA HIS A 425 -34.80 -19.27 0.09
C HIS A 425 -34.00 -17.99 0.35
N LEU A 426 -33.15 -17.58 -0.58
CA LEU A 426 -32.31 -16.37 -0.43
C LEU A 426 -33.16 -15.09 -0.39
N SER A 427 -34.21 -15.04 -1.21
CA SER A 427 -35.15 -13.91 -1.22
C SER A 427 -35.97 -13.83 0.08
N TRP A 428 -36.45 -14.98 0.57
CA TRP A 428 -37.21 -15.10 1.81
C TRP A 428 -36.37 -14.72 3.04
N LEU A 429 -35.14 -15.23 3.14
CA LEU A 429 -34.21 -14.91 4.23
C LEU A 429 -33.80 -13.42 4.22
N SER A 430 -33.57 -12.83 3.04
CA SER A 430 -33.27 -11.41 2.89
C SER A 430 -34.43 -10.50 3.32
N SER A 431 -35.67 -10.91 3.03
CA SER A 431 -36.89 -10.14 3.41
C SER A 431 -37.09 -10.00 4.93
N ARG A 432 -36.42 -10.81 5.74
CA ARG A 432 -36.45 -10.77 7.22
C ARG A 432 -35.24 -10.07 7.85
N GLY A 433 -34.42 -9.39 7.04
CA GLY A 433 -33.24 -8.66 7.52
C GLY A 433 -32.02 -9.55 7.81
N MET A 434 -32.04 -10.80 7.37
CA MET A 434 -30.89 -11.71 7.50
C MET A 434 -29.82 -11.35 6.47
N VAL A 435 -28.58 -11.18 6.92
CA VAL A 435 -27.46 -10.80 6.03
C VAL A 435 -26.87 -12.06 5.40
N ILE A 436 -27.08 -12.22 4.09
CA ILE A 436 -26.61 -13.36 3.32
C ILE A 436 -25.42 -12.94 2.48
N TYR A 437 -24.30 -13.63 2.68
CA TYR A 437 -23.09 -13.45 1.87
C TYR A 437 -22.89 -14.69 0.99
N LEU A 438 -22.99 -14.48 -0.32
CA LEU A 438 -22.50 -15.41 -1.33
C LEU A 438 -21.23 -14.79 -1.91
N GLY A 439 -20.10 -15.46 -1.76
CA GLY A 439 -18.81 -14.90 -2.15
C GLY A 439 -17.83 -15.97 -2.59
N THR A 440 -17.05 -15.64 -3.62
CA THR A 440 -15.91 -16.44 -4.07
C THR A 440 -14.73 -16.23 -3.10
N GLY A 441 -14.31 -17.29 -2.41
CA GLY A 441 -13.24 -17.24 -1.42
C GLY A 441 -11.86 -17.44 -2.06
N THR A 442 -10.95 -16.48 -1.91
CA THR A 442 -9.53 -16.67 -2.23
C THR A 442 -8.70 -16.89 -0.97
N LYS A 443 -8.29 -18.14 -0.70
CA LYS A 443 -7.10 -18.52 0.10
C LYS A 443 -6.41 -19.66 -0.67
N ASN A 444 -5.23 -19.51 -1.24
CA ASN A 444 -3.92 -19.40 -0.59
C ASN A 444 -3.51 -20.65 0.22
N TYR A 445 -3.32 -21.77 -0.48
CA TYR A 445 -2.48 -22.89 -0.05
C TYR A 445 -1.34 -23.02 -1.06
N ALA A 446 -0.11 -22.96 -0.58
CA ALA A 446 1.07 -23.35 -1.31
C ALA A 446 1.42 -24.77 -0.87
N THR A 447 1.32 -25.73 -1.79
CA THR A 447 2.18 -26.93 -1.84
C THR A 447 2.34 -27.33 -3.30
N MET A 448 3.55 -27.06 -3.77
CA MET A 448 4.39 -27.72 -4.78
C MET A 448 3.79 -28.39 -6.03
N ASP A 449 4.38 -27.91 -7.13
CA ASP A 449 4.77 -28.56 -8.38
C ASP A 449 3.93 -28.39 -9.66
N ASN A 450 4.68 -27.88 -10.65
CA ASN A 450 4.43 -27.63 -12.08
C ASN A 450 3.67 -26.35 -12.52
N VAL A 451 4.50 -25.41 -13.00
CA VAL A 451 4.18 -24.13 -13.66
C VAL A 451 3.67 -24.35 -15.10
N PRO A 452 2.70 -23.54 -15.57
CA PRO A 452 2.92 -22.82 -16.82
C PRO A 452 2.93 -21.30 -16.62
N LYS A 453 3.83 -20.65 -17.37
CA LYS A 453 4.19 -19.23 -17.30
C LYS A 453 3.05 -18.34 -17.81
N ASN A 454 2.87 -17.20 -17.14
CA ASN A 454 2.01 -16.03 -17.45
C ASN A 454 0.76 -15.87 -16.57
N VAL A 455 0.95 -15.42 -15.33
CA VAL A 455 -0.14 -14.89 -14.49
C VAL A 455 0.37 -13.62 -13.77
N LEU A 456 -0.31 -12.50 -13.99
CA LEU A 456 0.00 -11.19 -13.39
C LEU A 456 0.01 -11.23 -11.85
N PRO A 457 0.89 -10.45 -11.16
CA PRO A 457 1.09 -10.54 -9.71
C PRO A 457 -0.16 -10.27 -8.86
N ARG A 458 -0.26 -11.03 -7.77
CA ARG A 458 -1.40 -11.11 -6.83
C ARG A 458 -1.84 -9.77 -6.19
N GLU A 459 -0.92 -8.82 -6.07
CA GLU A 459 -1.17 -7.49 -5.50
C GLU A 459 -1.98 -6.59 -6.45
N GLU A 460 -1.74 -6.69 -7.76
CA GLU A 460 -2.45 -5.89 -8.78
C GLU A 460 -3.93 -6.30 -8.88
N ARG A 461 -4.23 -7.59 -8.66
CA ARG A 461 -5.59 -8.13 -8.60
C ARG A 461 -6.35 -7.67 -7.36
N LYS A 462 -5.69 -7.61 -6.19
CA LYS A 462 -6.28 -7.05 -4.96
C LYS A 462 -6.64 -5.57 -5.15
N ILE A 463 -5.72 -4.78 -5.71
CA ILE A 463 -5.95 -3.35 -5.98
C ILE A 463 -7.10 -3.15 -6.98
N ALA A 464 -7.20 -4.00 -8.01
CA ALA A 464 -8.30 -3.97 -8.97
C ALA A 464 -9.65 -4.33 -8.31
N ALA A 465 -9.67 -5.35 -7.45
CA ALA A 465 -10.87 -5.77 -6.71
C ALA A 465 -11.36 -4.70 -5.72
N THR A 466 -10.46 -4.10 -4.92
CA THR A 466 -10.82 -3.02 -4.00
C THR A 466 -11.30 -1.77 -4.74
N LYS A 467 -10.74 -1.47 -5.93
CA LYS A 467 -11.25 -0.40 -6.81
C LYS A 467 -12.65 -0.71 -7.34
N LEU A 468 -12.95 -1.97 -7.66
CA LEU A 468 -14.26 -2.40 -8.14
C LEU A 468 -15.33 -2.32 -7.03
N GLU A 469 -14.98 -2.74 -5.83
CA GLU A 469 -15.83 -2.69 -4.64
C GLU A 469 -16.16 -1.25 -4.23
N ARG A 470 -15.17 -0.34 -4.26
CA ARG A 470 -15.39 1.10 -4.05
C ARG A 470 -16.35 1.69 -5.09
N ARG A 471 -16.20 1.32 -6.37
CA ARG A 471 -17.10 1.76 -7.45
C ARG A 471 -18.53 1.24 -7.27
N ALA A 472 -18.70 0.00 -6.78
CA ALA A 472 -20.00 -0.58 -6.49
C ALA A 472 -20.69 0.13 -5.31
N ARG A 473 -19.96 0.39 -4.23
CA ARG A 473 -20.45 1.11 -3.05
C ARG A 473 -20.85 2.56 -3.38
N GLU A 474 -20.07 3.26 -4.21
CA GLU A 474 -20.42 4.60 -4.71
C GLU A 474 -21.66 4.60 -5.61
N LYS A 475 -21.85 3.57 -6.46
CA LYS A 475 -23.07 3.40 -7.28
C LYS A 475 -24.30 3.16 -6.41
N LEU A 476 -24.19 2.31 -5.38
CA LEU A 476 -25.29 2.05 -4.43
C LEU A 476 -25.65 3.30 -3.62
N ALA A 477 -24.65 4.01 -3.09
CA ALA A 477 -24.88 5.27 -2.37
C ALA A 477 -25.53 6.35 -3.26
N LYS A 478 -25.16 6.43 -4.54
CA LYS A 478 -25.83 7.32 -5.50
C LYS A 478 -27.27 6.91 -5.80
N LYS A 479 -27.58 5.61 -5.89
CA LYS A 479 -28.95 5.12 -6.06
C LYS A 479 -29.81 5.41 -4.84
N GLU A 480 -29.28 5.19 -3.64
CA GLU A 480 -29.99 5.45 -2.39
C GLU A 480 -30.28 6.94 -2.20
N LYS A 481 -29.29 7.81 -2.44
CA LYS A 481 -29.46 9.26 -2.39
C LYS A 481 -30.48 9.77 -3.42
N LYS A 482 -30.61 9.11 -4.57
CA LYS A 482 -31.67 9.40 -5.57
C LYS A 482 -33.04 8.93 -5.10
N ARG A 483 -33.14 7.77 -4.44
CA ARG A 483 -34.40 7.24 -3.92
C ARG A 483 -34.94 8.12 -2.79
N ILE A 484 -34.11 8.48 -1.82
CA ILE A 484 -34.46 9.41 -0.73
C ILE A 484 -34.90 10.77 -1.28
N LYS A 485 -34.22 11.30 -2.31
CA LYS A 485 -34.65 12.55 -2.97
C LYS A 485 -35.97 12.42 -3.74
N ALA A 486 -36.26 11.25 -4.32
CA ALA A 486 -37.52 11.00 -5.00
C ALA A 486 -38.70 10.87 -4.02
N GLU A 487 -38.48 10.24 -2.86
CA GLU A 487 -39.45 10.20 -1.75
C GLU A 487 -39.73 11.59 -1.20
N LYS A 488 -38.69 12.40 -0.92
CA LYS A 488 -38.86 13.78 -0.46
C LYS A 488 -39.59 14.68 -1.48
N ARG A 489 -39.43 14.39 -2.78
CA ARG A 489 -40.16 15.06 -3.86
C ARG A 489 -41.62 14.60 -3.96
N ALA A 490 -41.89 13.31 -3.74
CA ALA A 490 -43.25 12.77 -3.68
C ALA A 490 -44.01 13.27 -2.43
N ALA A 491 -43.29 13.55 -1.34
CA ALA A 491 -43.82 14.14 -0.11
C ALA A 491 -44.02 15.68 -0.18
N GLY A 492 -43.62 16.33 -1.28
CA GLY A 492 -43.79 17.78 -1.47
C GLY A 492 -42.84 18.65 -0.64
N GLU A 493 -41.78 18.10 -0.06
CA GLU A 493 -40.84 18.80 0.84
C GLU A 493 -39.67 19.51 0.13
N LEU A 494 -39.63 19.51 -1.21
CA LEU A 494 -38.54 20.08 -2.02
C LEU A 494 -39.10 20.88 -3.21
N ASP A 495 -38.85 22.20 -3.21
CA ASP A 495 -39.17 23.09 -4.33
C ASP A 495 -38.20 22.90 -5.51
N SER A 496 -38.63 23.30 -6.71
CA SER A 496 -37.94 23.02 -7.99
C SER A 496 -36.57 23.68 -8.17
N ASP A 497 -36.18 24.60 -7.29
CA ASP A 497 -34.97 25.43 -7.44
C ASP A 497 -33.70 24.87 -6.77
N ASP A 498 -33.78 23.71 -6.08
CA ASP A 498 -32.64 23.05 -5.42
C ASP A 498 -31.97 21.93 -6.27
N GLU A 499 -32.05 22.00 -7.61
CA GLU A 499 -31.28 21.10 -8.49
C GLU A 499 -29.87 21.67 -8.79
N PRO A 500 -28.76 20.97 -8.42
CA PRO A 500 -27.48 21.30 -9.02
C PRO A 500 -27.59 21.08 -10.54
N PRO A 501 -27.08 22.00 -11.37
CA PRO A 501 -27.31 21.97 -12.81
C PRO A 501 -26.85 20.63 -13.38
N LYS A 502 -27.76 19.91 -14.07
CA LYS A 502 -27.40 18.71 -14.83
C LYS A 502 -26.34 19.12 -15.88
N PRO A 503 -25.21 18.40 -16.02
CA PRO A 503 -24.24 18.72 -17.06
C PRO A 503 -24.95 18.57 -18.41
N LYS A 504 -25.22 19.71 -19.05
CA LYS A 504 -25.73 19.74 -20.42
C LYS A 504 -24.76 18.93 -21.28
N LYS A 505 -25.23 17.94 -22.04
CA LYS A 505 -24.41 17.31 -23.08
C LYS A 505 -23.91 18.45 -23.98
N ARG A 506 -22.62 18.77 -23.89
CA ARG A 506 -21.99 19.77 -24.77
C ARG A 506 -22.23 19.29 -26.20
N ARG A 507 -22.87 20.13 -27.02
CA ARG A 507 -22.97 19.90 -28.45
C ARG A 507 -21.55 19.95 -28.98
N VAL A 508 -21.07 18.87 -29.61
CA VAL A 508 -19.79 18.87 -30.32
C VAL A 508 -19.94 19.89 -31.45
N GLY A 509 -19.23 21.00 -31.34
CA GLY A 509 -19.10 22.01 -32.38
C GLY A 509 -18.19 21.51 -33.51
N PRO A 510 -18.02 22.30 -34.58
CA PRO A 510 -17.13 21.93 -35.67
C PRO A 510 -15.68 21.72 -35.15
N PRO A 511 -14.87 20.86 -35.79
CA PRO A 511 -13.45 20.71 -35.46
C PRO A 511 -12.74 22.06 -35.47
N PHE A 512 -11.74 22.23 -34.60
CA PHE A 512 -10.96 23.47 -34.50
C PHE A 512 -10.16 23.79 -35.76
N GLY A 513 -9.87 22.78 -36.59
CA GLY A 513 -8.98 22.85 -37.75
C GLY A 513 -7.59 22.32 -37.43
N GLY A 514 -7.06 22.65 -36.25
CA GLY A 514 -5.72 22.26 -35.85
C GLY A 514 -5.56 20.74 -35.68
N ARG A 515 -4.33 20.26 -35.84
CA ARG A 515 -3.94 18.86 -35.60
C ARG A 515 -3.13 18.74 -34.31
N VAL A 516 -3.31 17.64 -33.60
CA VAL A 516 -2.44 17.26 -32.48
C VAL A 516 -1.86 15.89 -32.73
N VAL A 517 -0.52 15.81 -32.64
CA VAL A 517 0.23 14.57 -32.74
C VAL A 517 0.72 14.17 -31.35
N VAL A 518 0.55 12.92 -30.98
CA VAL A 518 1.22 12.33 -29.83
C VAL A 518 2.34 11.43 -30.33
N ASP A 519 3.58 11.85 -30.13
CA ASP A 519 4.79 11.17 -30.60
C ASP A 519 5.20 10.04 -29.64
N LEU A 520 4.93 8.79 -30.02
CA LEU A 520 5.23 7.60 -29.20
C LEU A 520 6.66 7.07 -29.39
N GLY A 521 7.54 7.80 -30.08
CA GLY A 521 8.89 7.34 -30.43
C GLY A 521 9.91 7.34 -29.28
N PHE A 522 9.46 7.06 -28.05
CA PHE A 522 10.28 7.00 -26.84
C PHE A 522 10.15 5.66 -26.10
N ASP A 523 9.57 4.64 -26.75
CA ASP A 523 9.22 3.36 -26.12
C ASP A 523 10.40 2.70 -25.39
N GLU A 524 11.58 2.69 -25.99
CA GLU A 524 12.81 2.13 -25.40
C GLU A 524 13.26 2.85 -24.12
N LYS A 525 12.89 4.13 -23.95
CA LYS A 525 13.27 4.98 -22.82
C LYS A 525 12.31 4.88 -21.62
N MET A 526 11.25 4.10 -21.75
CA MET A 526 10.23 3.88 -20.71
C MET A 526 10.25 2.46 -20.15
N THR A 527 10.05 2.34 -18.85
CA THR A 527 9.77 1.06 -18.17
C THR A 527 8.37 0.55 -18.52
N GLU A 528 8.09 -0.74 -18.31
CA GLU A 528 6.75 -1.32 -18.55
C GLU A 528 5.62 -0.59 -17.81
N LYS A 529 5.90 -0.12 -16.58
CA LYS A 529 4.96 0.67 -15.78
C LYS A 529 4.71 2.05 -16.37
N GLU A 530 5.75 2.70 -16.87
CA GLU A 530 5.66 3.99 -17.55
C GLU A 530 4.86 3.84 -18.85
N VAL A 531 5.07 2.77 -19.62
CA VAL A 531 4.26 2.41 -20.81
C VAL A 531 2.79 2.17 -20.43
N GLN A 532 2.51 1.43 -19.35
CA GLN A 532 1.13 1.23 -18.88
C GLN A 532 0.44 2.56 -18.50
N SER A 533 1.19 3.47 -17.88
CA SER A 533 0.71 4.83 -17.57
C SER A 533 0.44 5.62 -18.85
N LEU A 534 1.36 5.59 -19.82
CA LEU A 534 1.21 6.25 -21.10
C LEU A 534 -0.05 5.76 -21.84
N CYS A 535 -0.26 4.45 -22.01
CA CYS A 535 -1.45 3.92 -22.67
C CYS A 535 -2.76 4.37 -21.99
N SER A 536 -2.74 4.50 -20.66
CA SER A 536 -3.88 5.06 -19.92
C SER A 536 -4.10 6.54 -20.26
N GLN A 537 -3.02 7.32 -20.36
CA GLN A 537 -3.06 8.73 -20.77
C GLN A 537 -3.57 8.90 -22.20
N LEU A 538 -3.19 8.05 -23.16
CA LEU A 538 -3.74 8.08 -24.52
C LEU A 538 -5.27 7.90 -24.51
N GLY A 539 -5.79 7.01 -23.64
CA GLY A 539 -7.22 6.84 -23.43
C GLY A 539 -7.92 8.08 -22.88
N TYR A 540 -7.29 8.80 -21.95
CA TYR A 540 -7.80 10.08 -21.44
C TYR A 540 -7.76 11.18 -22.50
N THR A 541 -6.67 11.28 -23.26
CA THR A 541 -6.51 12.19 -24.41
C THR A 541 -7.64 12.01 -25.42
N TYR A 542 -7.89 10.77 -25.86
CA TYR A 542 -8.99 10.46 -26.77
C TYR A 542 -10.36 10.83 -26.19
N SER A 543 -10.59 10.49 -24.91
CA SER A 543 -11.84 10.81 -24.22
C SER A 543 -12.08 12.32 -24.10
N ALA A 544 -11.04 13.09 -23.80
CA ALA A 544 -11.09 14.54 -23.72
C ALA A 544 -11.40 15.16 -25.09
N ASN A 545 -10.75 14.68 -26.16
CA ASN A 545 -11.01 15.16 -27.52
C ASN A 545 -12.47 14.88 -27.95
N ARG A 546 -12.98 13.68 -27.65
CA ARG A 546 -14.37 13.31 -27.96
C ARG A 546 -15.41 14.16 -27.22
N GLN A 547 -15.03 14.72 -26.07
CA GLN A 547 -15.89 15.58 -25.24
C GLN A 547 -15.66 17.08 -25.49
N ALA A 548 -14.70 17.44 -26.34
CA ALA A 548 -14.35 18.82 -26.64
C ALA A 548 -15.49 19.56 -27.34
N GLY A 549 -15.60 20.86 -27.07
CA GLY A 549 -16.49 21.75 -27.83
C GLY A 549 -16.05 21.83 -29.29
N ASN A 550 -14.75 22.01 -29.53
CA ASN A 550 -14.15 22.01 -30.85
C ASN A 550 -12.98 21.01 -30.89
N PRO A 551 -13.20 19.77 -31.35
CA PRO A 551 -12.17 18.73 -31.30
C PRO A 551 -11.02 19.01 -32.28
N PHE A 552 -9.83 18.53 -31.91
CA PHE A 552 -8.68 18.46 -32.81
C PHE A 552 -8.73 17.19 -33.67
N ALA A 553 -8.08 17.22 -34.82
CA ALA A 553 -7.68 15.99 -35.50
C ALA A 553 -6.50 15.38 -34.72
N LEU A 554 -6.66 14.14 -34.25
CA LEU A 554 -5.73 13.51 -33.31
C LEU A 554 -4.96 12.37 -33.98
N ILE A 555 -3.63 12.44 -33.96
CA ILE A 555 -2.73 11.50 -34.63
C ILE A 555 -1.77 10.93 -33.58
N PHE A 556 -1.55 9.62 -33.59
CA PHE A 556 -0.56 8.95 -32.77
C PHE A 556 0.51 8.35 -33.69
N THR A 557 1.77 8.77 -33.53
CA THR A 557 2.86 8.37 -34.43
C THR A 557 3.90 7.54 -33.70
N SER A 558 4.77 6.87 -34.45
CA SER A 558 5.83 6.00 -33.94
C SER A 558 5.30 4.88 -33.03
N LEU A 559 4.11 4.34 -33.33
CA LEU A 559 3.53 3.26 -32.55
C LEU A 559 4.31 1.97 -32.79
N ASN A 560 5.12 1.55 -31.83
CA ASN A 560 5.89 0.30 -31.89
C ASN A 560 6.17 -0.25 -30.48
N GLY A 561 6.90 -1.37 -30.42
CA GLY A 561 7.45 -1.93 -29.19
C GLY A 561 6.41 -2.20 -28.11
N LYS A 562 6.79 -1.90 -26.85
CA LYS A 562 5.99 -2.19 -25.65
C LYS A 562 4.64 -1.46 -25.68
N SER A 563 4.59 -0.25 -26.25
CA SER A 563 3.38 0.55 -26.35
C SER A 563 2.35 -0.07 -27.31
N LEU A 564 2.81 -0.62 -28.44
CA LEU A 564 1.95 -1.37 -29.37
C LEU A 564 1.43 -2.65 -28.72
N ASP A 565 2.31 -3.47 -28.16
CA ASP A 565 1.93 -4.73 -27.49
C ASP A 565 0.89 -4.49 -26.40
N ARG A 566 1.08 -3.42 -25.62
CA ARG A 566 0.14 -3.05 -24.57
C ARG A 566 -1.21 -2.64 -25.13
N LEU A 567 -1.26 -1.82 -26.17
CA LEU A 567 -2.52 -1.37 -26.78
C LEU A 567 -3.29 -2.53 -27.43
N GLU A 568 -2.61 -3.48 -28.06
CA GLU A 568 -3.20 -4.72 -28.59
C GLU A 568 -3.81 -5.58 -27.47
N SER A 569 -3.12 -5.69 -26.32
CA SER A 569 -3.60 -6.47 -25.16
C SER A 569 -4.84 -5.88 -24.45
N LEU A 570 -5.18 -4.60 -24.70
CA LEU A 570 -6.20 -3.87 -23.96
C LEU A 570 -7.57 -3.90 -24.65
N GLY A 571 -8.51 -4.64 -24.04
CA GLY A 571 -9.94 -4.61 -24.41
C GLY A 571 -10.17 -4.95 -25.88
N GLU A 572 -9.56 -6.05 -26.35
CA GLU A 572 -9.59 -6.48 -27.75
C GLU A 572 -9.09 -5.39 -28.70
N ALA A 573 -7.87 -4.86 -28.45
CA ALA A 573 -7.28 -3.77 -29.24
C ALA A 573 -8.23 -2.56 -29.40
N SER A 574 -8.85 -2.12 -28.31
CA SER A 574 -9.91 -1.11 -28.32
C SER A 574 -9.57 0.21 -29.01
N TYR A 575 -8.28 0.57 -29.07
CA TYR A 575 -7.78 1.76 -29.77
C TYR A 575 -8.08 1.73 -31.28
N LYS A 576 -8.15 0.55 -31.90
CA LYS A 576 -8.53 0.37 -33.31
C LYS A 576 -9.97 0.80 -33.60
N ARG A 577 -10.82 0.87 -32.56
CA ARG A 577 -12.22 1.32 -32.66
C ARG A 577 -12.40 2.80 -32.31
N TRP A 578 -11.33 3.53 -32.02
CA TRP A 578 -11.42 4.95 -31.74
C TRP A 578 -11.68 5.73 -33.04
N THR A 579 -12.72 6.54 -33.06
CA THR A 579 -13.11 7.31 -34.25
C THR A 579 -12.39 8.65 -34.25
N ASN A 580 -12.09 9.18 -35.43
CA ASN A 580 -11.38 10.46 -35.61
C ASN A 580 -9.98 10.46 -34.96
N THR A 581 -9.31 9.31 -35.02
CA THR A 581 -7.90 9.17 -34.63
C THR A 581 -7.13 8.45 -35.72
N GLU A 582 -5.90 8.86 -35.95
CA GLU A 582 -4.96 8.16 -36.83
C GLU A 582 -3.84 7.52 -36.02
N TRP A 583 -3.36 6.35 -36.46
CA TRP A 583 -2.31 5.59 -35.79
C TRP A 583 -1.27 5.17 -36.81
N TRP A 584 -0.05 5.70 -36.66
CA TRP A 584 1.05 5.49 -37.60
C TRP A 584 2.18 4.71 -36.92
N LEU A 585 2.76 3.76 -37.66
CA LEU A 585 3.99 3.10 -37.25
C LEU A 585 5.19 4.03 -37.48
N GLU A 586 5.10 4.89 -38.49
CA GLU A 586 6.10 5.88 -38.88
C GLU A 586 6.14 7.07 -37.92
N GLY A 587 7.25 7.82 -37.97
CA GLY A 587 7.41 9.08 -37.24
C GLY A 587 6.49 10.20 -37.70
N TYR A 588 6.44 11.28 -36.92
CA TYR A 588 5.67 12.47 -37.28
C TYR A 588 6.29 13.20 -38.50
N GLU A 589 7.51 12.85 -38.89
CA GLU A 589 8.17 13.30 -40.12
C GLU A 589 7.34 13.03 -41.38
N ARG A 590 6.52 11.97 -41.34
CA ARG A 590 5.58 11.61 -42.41
C ARG A 590 4.62 12.73 -42.77
N LEU A 591 4.33 13.65 -41.85
CA LEU A 591 3.44 14.80 -42.09
C LEU A 591 3.88 15.69 -43.27
N TRP A 592 5.18 15.72 -43.59
CA TRP A 592 5.74 16.58 -44.63
C TRP A 592 6.58 15.81 -45.65
N GLU A 593 6.45 14.48 -45.72
CA GLU A 593 7.10 13.67 -46.75
C GLU A 593 6.59 14.02 -48.15
N GLU A 594 5.27 14.17 -48.29
CA GLU A 594 4.63 14.51 -49.57
C GLU A 594 4.69 16.02 -49.89
N ASP A 595 4.57 16.87 -48.86
CA ASP A 595 4.65 18.32 -48.97
C ASP A 595 5.57 18.93 -47.89
N PRO A 596 6.83 19.24 -48.23
CA PRO A 596 7.78 19.87 -47.31
C PRO A 596 7.32 21.21 -46.72
N ALA A 597 6.37 21.91 -47.34
CA ALA A 597 5.86 23.19 -46.82
C ALA A 597 5.08 22.99 -45.50
N VAL A 598 4.45 21.83 -45.31
CA VAL A 598 3.73 21.47 -44.06
C VAL A 598 4.64 21.53 -42.85
N LYS A 599 5.93 21.25 -43.01
CA LYS A 599 6.93 21.28 -41.94
C LYS A 599 6.96 22.62 -41.20
N GLN A 600 6.68 23.73 -41.90
CA GLN A 600 6.69 25.08 -41.33
C GLN A 600 5.53 25.34 -40.35
N SER A 601 4.43 24.57 -40.46
CA SER A 601 3.27 24.69 -39.56
C SER A 601 3.28 23.65 -38.42
N VAL A 602 4.35 22.88 -38.27
CA VAL A 602 4.51 21.91 -37.18
C VAL A 602 5.28 22.53 -36.01
N VAL A 603 4.70 22.45 -34.82
CA VAL A 603 5.28 22.95 -33.56
C VAL A 603 5.37 21.83 -32.54
N TYR A 604 6.58 21.51 -32.09
CA TYR A 604 6.78 20.54 -31.01
C TYR A 604 6.67 21.21 -29.64
N LEU A 605 5.70 20.76 -28.84
CA LEU A 605 5.47 21.26 -27.50
C LEU A 605 6.41 20.58 -26.50
N THR A 606 7.30 21.35 -25.89
CA THR A 606 8.26 20.87 -24.90
C THR A 606 8.48 21.91 -23.81
N ALA A 607 8.55 21.47 -22.55
CA ALA A 607 8.77 22.37 -21.41
C ALA A 607 10.16 23.01 -21.42
N ASP A 608 11.11 22.40 -22.13
CA ASP A 608 12.50 22.85 -22.24
C ASP A 608 12.73 23.89 -23.35
N SER A 609 11.69 24.29 -24.09
CA SER A 609 11.83 25.32 -25.13
C SER A 609 11.96 26.73 -24.51
N ASP A 610 12.78 27.56 -25.16
CA ASP A 610 12.93 28.98 -24.82
C ASP A 610 11.75 29.83 -25.33
N GLU A 611 11.06 29.37 -26.38
CA GLU A 611 9.92 30.07 -26.98
C GLU A 611 8.61 29.72 -26.26
N GLU A 612 7.78 30.71 -25.92
CA GLU A 612 6.45 30.47 -25.35
C GLU A 612 5.37 30.47 -26.43
N LEU A 613 4.46 29.50 -26.35
CA LEU A 613 3.29 29.43 -27.21
C LEU A 613 2.23 30.44 -26.75
N THR A 614 1.94 31.42 -27.60
CA THR A 614 0.99 32.50 -27.27
C THR A 614 -0.45 32.19 -27.67
N GLU A 615 -0.65 31.44 -28.75
CA GLU A 615 -1.97 31.10 -29.28
C GLU A 615 -1.96 29.77 -30.05
N LEU A 616 -3.13 29.11 -30.16
CA LEU A 616 -3.34 27.98 -31.06
C LEU A 616 -4.03 28.44 -32.34
N LYS A 617 -3.59 27.90 -33.48
CA LYS A 617 -4.07 28.24 -34.82
C LYS A 617 -4.75 27.04 -35.51
N PRO A 618 -5.84 27.28 -36.27
CA PRO A 618 -6.57 26.24 -37.01
C PRO A 618 -5.79 25.47 -38.08
N ASP A 619 -4.61 25.91 -38.51
CA ASP A 619 -3.85 25.25 -39.59
C ASP A 619 -2.45 24.76 -39.15
N GLU A 620 -2.19 24.79 -37.83
CA GLU A 620 -0.95 24.31 -37.25
C GLU A 620 -1.12 22.88 -36.70
N THR A 621 0.01 22.16 -36.64
CA THR A 621 0.11 20.83 -36.05
C THR A 621 0.95 20.90 -34.78
N TYR A 622 0.36 20.54 -33.64
CA TYR A 622 1.03 20.55 -32.35
C TYR A 622 1.48 19.15 -31.97
N VAL A 623 2.79 18.93 -31.77
CA VAL A 623 3.34 17.63 -31.37
C VAL A 623 3.54 17.62 -29.86
N ILE A 624 3.03 16.58 -29.18
CA ILE A 624 3.24 16.33 -27.76
C ILE A 624 4.07 15.04 -27.64
N GLY A 625 5.16 15.11 -26.86
CA GLY A 625 5.97 13.93 -26.56
C GLY A 625 5.16 12.90 -25.77
N GLY A 626 4.90 11.75 -26.37
CA GLY A 626 4.22 10.61 -25.76
C GLY A 626 5.14 9.84 -24.82
N ILE A 627 5.57 10.48 -23.74
CA ILE A 627 6.54 9.92 -22.80
C ILE A 627 6.10 10.08 -21.33
N CYS A 628 6.33 9.05 -20.53
CA CYS A 628 6.15 9.06 -19.07
C CYS A 628 7.50 8.81 -18.39
N ASP A 629 8.23 9.87 -18.04
CA ASP A 629 9.61 9.77 -17.52
C ASP A 629 9.80 10.47 -16.16
N HIS A 630 8.73 11.05 -15.60
CA HIS A 630 8.79 11.91 -14.41
C HIS A 630 9.79 13.08 -14.53
N ASN A 631 10.01 13.58 -15.76
CA ASN A 631 11.00 14.59 -16.14
C ASN A 631 12.45 14.19 -15.82
N ARG A 632 12.77 12.90 -15.97
CA ARG A 632 14.12 12.35 -15.88
C ARG A 632 14.95 12.68 -17.11
N LEU A 633 14.33 12.68 -18.29
CA LEU A 633 14.97 12.82 -19.60
C LEU A 633 14.83 14.27 -20.09
N LYS A 634 15.59 15.16 -19.44
CA LYS A 634 15.62 16.58 -19.81
C LYS A 634 16.07 16.78 -21.26
N ASN A 635 15.47 17.75 -21.94
CA ASN A 635 15.76 18.14 -23.32
C ASN A 635 15.48 17.06 -24.37
N GLU A 636 14.93 15.89 -24.01
CA GLU A 636 14.79 14.78 -24.94
C GLU A 636 13.84 15.11 -26.11
N CYS A 637 12.66 15.64 -25.81
CA CYS A 637 11.71 16.12 -26.81
C CYS A 637 12.26 17.31 -27.61
N LEU A 638 12.99 18.21 -26.94
CA LEU A 638 13.61 19.38 -27.58
C LEU A 638 14.67 18.94 -28.60
N ASN A 639 15.57 18.04 -28.20
CA ASN A 639 16.62 17.51 -29.06
C ASN A 639 16.04 16.77 -30.27
N LYS A 640 14.99 15.96 -30.06
CA LYS A 640 14.31 15.25 -31.16
C LYS A 640 13.69 16.23 -32.15
N ALA A 641 12.98 17.25 -31.67
CA ALA A 641 12.37 18.28 -32.52
C ALA A 641 13.42 19.10 -33.29
N GLN A 642 14.53 19.45 -32.63
CA GLN A 642 15.66 20.14 -33.26
C GLN A 642 16.32 19.28 -34.34
N ALA A 643 16.49 17.98 -34.10
CA ALA A 643 17.02 17.04 -35.10
C ALA A 643 16.09 16.94 -36.33
N SER A 644 14.77 16.95 -36.13
CA SER A 644 13.80 17.01 -37.22
C SER A 644 13.70 18.41 -37.85
N GLY A 645 14.31 19.45 -37.26
CA GLY A 645 14.34 20.82 -37.78
C GLY A 645 12.99 21.52 -37.79
N ILE A 646 12.14 21.28 -36.78
CA ILE A 646 10.83 21.91 -36.62
C ILE A 646 10.81 22.91 -35.46
N ARG A 647 9.86 23.85 -35.47
CA ARG A 647 9.71 24.85 -34.41
C ARG A 647 9.37 24.15 -33.09
N THR A 648 9.86 24.70 -31.98
CA THR A 648 9.52 24.21 -30.64
C THR A 648 8.93 25.34 -29.82
N ALA A 649 8.00 25.04 -28.92
CA ALA A 649 7.46 26.02 -28.00
C ALA A 649 7.07 25.35 -26.67
N ARG A 650 7.16 26.09 -25.57
CA ARG A 650 6.61 25.67 -24.27
C ARG A 650 5.24 26.31 -24.05
N LEU A 651 4.38 25.65 -23.27
CA LEU A 651 3.14 26.27 -22.81
C LEU A 651 3.46 27.45 -21.87
N PRO A 652 2.71 28.56 -21.89
CA PRO A 652 3.02 29.79 -21.14
C PRO A 652 2.65 29.68 -19.65
N ILE A 653 2.88 28.52 -19.03
CA ILE A 653 2.49 28.21 -17.65
C ILE A 653 3.13 29.21 -16.68
N GLY A 654 4.41 29.57 -16.89
CA GLY A 654 5.13 30.49 -16.03
C GLY A 654 4.58 31.92 -16.02
N SER A 655 4.01 32.35 -17.15
CA SER A 655 3.53 33.71 -17.38
C SER A 655 2.15 33.95 -16.75
N TYR A 656 1.30 32.93 -16.72
CA TYR A 656 -0.04 33.02 -16.13
C TYR A 656 -0.11 32.45 -14.70
N LEU A 657 0.77 31.51 -14.34
CA LEU A 657 0.75 30.83 -13.05
C LEU A 657 2.13 30.87 -12.37
N SER A 658 2.62 32.08 -12.13
CA SER A 658 3.89 32.34 -11.43
C SER A 658 3.90 31.79 -9.98
N GLU A 659 2.72 31.65 -9.37
CA GLU A 659 2.54 31.19 -7.98
C GLU A 659 2.57 29.66 -7.80
N LEU A 660 2.60 28.88 -8.89
CA LEU A 660 2.66 27.42 -8.81
C LEU A 660 4.05 26.96 -8.32
N ARG A 661 4.12 26.48 -7.07
CA ARG A 661 5.34 25.91 -6.48
C ARG A 661 5.72 24.53 -7.03
N THR A 662 4.81 23.83 -7.71
CA THR A 662 5.07 22.49 -8.27
C THR A 662 5.78 22.55 -9.63
N ARG A 663 6.53 21.49 -9.99
CA ARG A 663 7.23 21.37 -11.29
C ARG A 663 6.31 21.72 -12.47
N LYS A 664 6.81 22.55 -13.39
CA LYS A 664 6.13 23.02 -14.61
C LYS A 664 6.19 22.00 -15.77
N VAL A 665 6.07 20.72 -15.45
CA VAL A 665 6.05 19.62 -16.44
C VAL A 665 4.74 18.86 -16.28
N LEU A 666 4.00 18.74 -17.38
CA LEU A 666 2.65 18.19 -17.44
C LEU A 666 2.67 16.78 -18.03
N THR A 667 1.66 15.97 -17.69
CA THR A 667 1.45 14.68 -18.37
C THR A 667 0.88 14.88 -19.77
N VAL A 668 0.96 13.84 -20.62
CA VAL A 668 0.49 13.89 -22.02
C VAL A 668 -0.97 14.33 -22.10
N ASN A 669 -1.83 13.71 -21.30
CA ASN A 669 -3.25 14.04 -21.27
C ASN A 669 -3.51 15.46 -20.73
N GLN A 670 -2.73 15.92 -19.75
CA GLN A 670 -2.90 17.28 -19.20
C GLN A 670 -2.51 18.34 -20.21
N ALA A 671 -1.39 18.15 -20.92
CA ALA A 671 -0.99 19.04 -22.00
C ALA A 671 -2.08 19.12 -23.07
N PHE A 672 -2.63 17.98 -23.48
CA PHE A 672 -3.72 17.92 -24.45
C PHE A 672 -5.02 18.59 -23.96
N GLU A 673 -5.46 18.28 -22.73
CA GLU A 673 -6.67 18.88 -22.14
C GLU A 673 -6.56 20.41 -22.05
N ILE A 674 -5.36 20.95 -21.78
CA ILE A 674 -5.12 22.39 -21.81
C ILE A 674 -5.32 22.96 -23.21
N LEU A 675 -4.85 22.28 -24.27
CA LEU A 675 -5.09 22.73 -25.65
C LEU A 675 -6.58 22.78 -25.96
N VAL A 676 -7.32 21.73 -25.58
CA VAL A 676 -8.79 21.66 -25.76
C VAL A 676 -9.48 22.79 -25.01
N HIS A 677 -9.12 23.02 -23.74
CA HIS A 677 -9.72 24.09 -22.95
C HIS A 677 -9.37 25.47 -23.51
N TRP A 678 -8.15 25.69 -23.99
CA TRP A 678 -7.78 26.95 -24.60
C TRP A 678 -8.57 27.22 -25.88
N VAL A 679 -8.86 26.22 -26.70
CA VAL A 679 -9.71 26.42 -27.88
C VAL A 679 -11.11 26.91 -27.49
N ASP A 680 -11.67 26.36 -26.41
CA ASP A 680 -12.99 26.74 -25.89
C ASP A 680 -12.99 28.15 -25.28
N THR A 681 -11.95 28.52 -24.51
CA THR A 681 -11.92 29.75 -23.69
C THR A 681 -11.16 30.90 -24.33
N ARG A 682 -10.22 30.60 -25.23
CA ARG A 682 -9.18 31.52 -25.74
C ARG A 682 -8.38 32.20 -24.64
N ASP A 683 -8.28 31.54 -23.50
CA ASP A 683 -7.60 32.03 -22.32
C ASP A 683 -6.78 30.92 -21.66
N TRP A 684 -5.47 31.15 -21.58
CA TRP A 684 -4.51 30.21 -21.00
C TRP A 684 -4.70 30.04 -19.51
N GLU A 685 -5.01 31.11 -18.78
CA GLU A 685 -5.19 31.06 -17.33
C GLU A 685 -6.39 30.17 -16.98
N SER A 686 -7.55 30.41 -17.61
CA SER A 686 -8.72 29.56 -17.47
C SER A 686 -8.45 28.11 -17.89
N ALA A 687 -7.68 27.88 -18.96
CA ALA A 687 -7.34 26.54 -19.40
C ALA A 687 -6.48 25.80 -18.39
N PHE A 688 -5.48 26.46 -17.80
CA PHE A 688 -4.66 25.87 -16.75
C PHE A 688 -5.45 25.59 -15.47
N HIS A 689 -6.32 26.51 -15.03
CA HIS A 689 -7.16 26.29 -13.85
C HIS A 689 -8.19 25.17 -14.01
N ALA A 690 -8.65 24.91 -15.25
CA ALA A 690 -9.56 23.81 -15.52
C ALA A 690 -8.90 22.44 -15.38
N VAL A 691 -7.61 22.32 -15.73
CA VAL A 691 -6.91 21.03 -15.87
C VAL A 691 -5.98 20.74 -14.68
N ILE A 692 -5.31 21.76 -14.15
CA ILE A 692 -4.38 21.60 -13.03
C ILE A 692 -5.19 21.49 -11.72
N PRO A 693 -4.97 20.47 -10.86
CA PRO A 693 -5.76 20.30 -9.65
C PRO A 693 -5.69 21.48 -8.66
N LYS A 694 -6.85 21.93 -8.15
CA LYS A 694 -7.00 23.07 -7.20
C LYS A 694 -6.06 23.05 -6.00
N ARG A 695 -5.76 21.87 -5.44
CA ARG A 695 -4.80 21.69 -4.34
C ARG A 695 -3.41 22.27 -4.62
N LYS A 696 -3.00 22.37 -5.89
CA LYS A 696 -1.72 22.96 -6.29
C LYS A 696 -1.73 24.50 -6.24
N PHE A 697 -2.92 25.11 -6.19
CA PHE A 697 -3.13 26.54 -6.06
C PHE A 697 -3.41 26.96 -4.61
N GLU A 698 -4.10 26.13 -3.82
CA GLU A 698 -4.48 26.44 -2.43
C GLU A 698 -3.28 26.48 -1.44
N GLU A 699 -2.15 25.87 -1.79
CA GLU A 699 -0.90 26.04 -1.03
C GLU A 699 -0.35 27.48 -1.11
N SER A 700 -0.76 28.31 -2.09
CA SER A 700 -0.32 29.71 -2.22
C SER A 700 -1.24 30.71 -1.47
N SER A 701 -2.54 30.44 -1.37
CA SER A 701 -3.52 31.36 -0.75
C SER A 701 -3.42 31.39 0.79
N LYS A 702 -3.14 30.25 1.44
CA LYS A 702 -2.93 30.18 2.90
C LYS A 702 -1.69 30.94 3.39
N SER A 703 -0.73 31.21 2.50
CA SER A 703 0.42 32.09 2.79
C SER A 703 0.04 33.57 2.80
N LYS A 704 -0.88 34.01 1.93
CA LYS A 704 -1.29 35.42 1.81
C LYS A 704 -2.22 35.89 2.95
N GLU A 705 -3.05 35.01 3.49
CA GLU A 705 -3.85 35.31 4.70
C GLU A 705 -2.95 35.54 5.93
N LYS A 706 -1.88 34.74 6.07
CA LYS A 706 -0.89 34.92 7.15
C LYS A 706 -0.03 36.18 7.01
N GLU A 707 0.16 36.71 5.80
CA GLU A 707 0.85 38.00 5.58
C GLU A 707 -0.07 39.21 5.83
N LYS A 708 -1.38 39.07 5.59
CA LYS A 708 -2.38 40.10 5.94
C LYS A 708 -2.63 40.20 7.45
N GLU A 709 -2.60 39.10 8.19
CA GLU A 709 -2.67 39.12 9.66
C GLU A 709 -1.42 39.77 10.29
N LYS A 710 -0.22 39.50 9.74
CA LYS A 710 1.04 40.11 10.22
C LYS A 710 1.16 41.60 9.93
N SER A 711 0.54 42.11 8.87
CA SER A 711 0.55 43.54 8.55
C SER A 711 -0.47 44.35 9.36
N ALA A 712 -1.52 43.71 9.89
CA ALA A 712 -2.47 44.34 10.82
C ALA A 712 -1.90 44.47 12.25
N GLU A 713 -1.07 43.53 12.70
CA GLU A 713 -0.38 43.62 14.02
C GLU A 713 0.77 44.64 14.05
N GLN A 714 1.29 45.06 12.89
CA GLN A 714 2.45 45.96 12.82
C GLN A 714 2.09 47.46 12.89
N VAL A 715 0.82 47.83 12.75
CA VAL A 715 0.35 49.23 12.83
C VAL A 715 0.06 49.68 14.27
N ASP A 716 -0.16 48.73 15.19
CA ASP A 716 -0.48 49.04 16.60
C ASP A 716 0.78 49.21 17.49
N SER A 717 1.94 48.70 17.06
CA SER A 717 3.19 48.79 17.84
C SER A 717 4.01 50.06 17.59
N SER A 718 3.63 50.91 16.65
CA SER A 718 4.41 52.10 16.25
C SER A 718 4.14 53.36 17.08
N LYS A 719 3.36 53.29 18.17
CA LYS A 719 2.91 54.48 18.93
C LYS A 719 3.50 54.66 20.33
N VAL A 720 4.48 53.86 20.74
CA VAL A 720 5.18 54.05 22.02
C VAL A 720 6.68 53.94 21.79
N VAL A 721 7.45 54.78 22.50
CA VAL A 721 8.91 54.94 22.51
C VAL A 721 9.44 56.11 21.64
N VAL A 722 9.27 57.32 22.19
CA VAL A 722 10.23 58.43 22.04
C VAL A 722 10.68 58.82 23.44
N SER A 723 11.94 59.24 23.55
CA SER A 723 12.65 59.88 24.68
C SER A 723 13.14 58.99 25.82
N VAL A 724 14.41 58.56 25.78
CA VAL A 724 15.43 58.76 26.84
C VAL A 724 16.83 58.57 26.21
N GLU A 725 17.47 59.65 25.78
CA GLU A 725 18.92 59.64 25.45
C GLU A 725 19.49 61.06 25.59
N GLU A 726 19.30 61.66 26.76
CA GLU A 726 20.04 62.81 27.26
C GLU A 726 20.14 62.59 28.77
N LEU A 727 21.34 62.24 29.29
CA LEU A 727 21.81 62.38 30.70
C LEU A 727 23.00 61.42 30.98
N GLU A 728 24.12 61.52 30.24
CA GLU A 728 25.39 60.87 30.66
C GLU A 728 26.63 61.76 30.48
N ASP A 729 26.48 63.10 30.53
CA ASP A 729 27.62 64.05 30.41
C ASP A 729 27.82 64.97 31.64
N GLN A 730 27.46 64.52 32.85
CA GLN A 730 27.72 65.27 34.10
C GLN A 730 28.26 64.43 35.27
N ALA A 731 29.08 63.41 35.00
CA ALA A 731 29.79 62.65 36.06
C ALA A 731 31.32 62.66 35.90
N ALA A 732 31.87 63.73 35.32
CA ALA A 732 33.30 63.99 35.24
C ALA A 732 33.66 65.43 35.66
N ALA A 733 33.18 65.85 36.84
CA ALA A 733 33.75 66.98 37.59
C ALA A 733 33.20 67.02 39.03
N SER A 734 33.72 66.17 39.92
CA SER A 734 34.01 66.42 41.35
C SER A 734 34.49 65.14 42.04
#